data_AF-A0A1I8CK18-F1
#
_entry.id   AF-A0A1I8CK18-F1
#
_cell.length_a   1.000
_cell.length_b   1.000
_cell.length_c   1.000
_cell.angle_alpha   90.00
_cell.angle_beta   90.00
_cell.angle_gamma   90.00
#
_symmetry.space_group_name_H-M   'P 1'
#
loop_
_entity.id
_entity.type
_entity.pdbx_description
1 polymer ?
#
loop_
_entity_poly.entity_id
_entity_poly.type
_entity_poly.pdbx_seq_one_letter_code
_entity_poly.pdbx_strand_id
1 'polypeptide(L)'
;MAFHDSSSESHSSSEESWDSEEELRKRKRTESSRERPVKKARTDDPEENTNNSAKPESVLDNVEVTNFEECHLLTIDDRDINQTLRLRTIDHACDAPPVMEKDPTKYKHLRHRTYYAKGEDGTYISTGDHLQLLEDFNSKVLRVIFDARDNLPQDLPESIENNSCECDPSDSDDSHDESSGRPKKSKKKNTSTKRDEIALREVSRKRFHPAALSSEIAFNETGQKNTGSLCYCANKDKNSGIRHDCYVGEKMIPKCNMDVQGKKQLYHYILRVKSKLIQYEPRRSEIKFENEIYSFDGYSIFFHSKIPENLNQCLESHQTEDNLSIEYDLVECKHMPMFTVRELDLFGQYLFDGIMEYHDLSWFPKATKKDLTEHGCKIAHVMPRFIMVDDGAKEVLPMAVIIKHIVDNFKVLCTDEMAHSLGVMRNDFQSFRSSAQNKILVNLNKRPVAIRADMIDECHFFGNPFHDGFPIVTHHTFRVPDYSLANLKEYKDKIRQFSILKKEFQTNKNIGNFELIKIQMNMLEKEMKEIRHQATKKKIREVRWSAREFMSTGIGPDLIEHGTLACLIVSYVRFNNALDILEQEKMQYKFKDRRLLKLALSHISKYEKLGTNSDHVKNSLRNVGYRRNRYSKKPKVSTSTPLSKNIDEGTLDQTFHHNERLEFLGDAIVELITTQHLYLTCPTLKEGGMATFRTAIVQNKNLANLAEELWLHDFMLYAHGPDLCNQSDIRHAMANTFEALMGAIHLDGGTEHCKNIIGRLLFKNSPQCLEMWDSPPIHSLLQQYPKGDRHLAEKHPYLEHLKKFEEHIGMTFKSLRLLAKVFCRASNKHNSLTEGDYQRLEFLGDSVLQLAVTEFLYLNLPTYDEGRLSQLRTCLVSNKTQACISEDLNLSYFLMPTYPTEDVSQIKLKMKEKADLVEALIGAMFIDRGLDACRVFIRAMYMSRLKYFITDGNWKDSKTNLQQFCLANDFNAKGKGSSGLLPYYKAIRQVKENNRLHHVVAVYFKEVRIGLGKATSIPDAEQAASLGALRFFEKPGIKEAIFTTCVPTAPSSSYKK
;
A
#
# COMPACT_ATOMS: atom_id res chain seq x y z
N MET A 1 -2.48 -26.56 -57.67
CA MET A 1 -1.82 -27.41 -58.67
C MET A 1 -0.92 -28.39 -57.93
N ALA A 2 -0.80 -29.67 -58.30
CA ALA A 2 -1.59 -30.49 -59.23
C ALA A 2 -1.04 -31.94 -59.20
N PHE A 3 -1.92 -32.94 -59.00
CA PHE A 3 -1.81 -34.38 -59.35
C PHE A 3 -0.60 -35.20 -58.81
N HIS A 4 -0.75 -36.40 -58.21
CA HIS A 4 -1.38 -37.69 -58.58
C HIS A 4 -0.49 -38.63 -59.43
N ASP A 5 -0.43 -39.90 -58.95
CA ASP A 5 -0.18 -41.17 -59.67
C ASP A 5 1.24 -41.43 -60.27
N SER A 6 1.76 -42.67 -60.37
CA SER A 6 1.26 -43.99 -59.94
C SER A 6 2.37 -45.05 -59.78
N SER A 7 2.29 -45.78 -58.65
CA SER A 7 2.49 -47.23 -58.41
C SER A 7 3.23 -48.18 -59.38
N SER A 8 4.13 -48.99 -58.79
CA SER A 8 4.15 -50.46 -58.94
C SER A 8 4.86 -51.14 -57.76
N GLU A 9 4.11 -51.96 -57.00
CA GLU A 9 4.37 -53.36 -56.58
C GLU A 9 5.81 -53.83 -56.22
N SER A 10 6.08 -54.62 -55.16
CA SER A 10 5.19 -55.43 -54.28
C SER A 10 5.87 -55.84 -52.94
N HIS A 11 5.07 -55.97 -51.87
CA HIS A 11 5.23 -56.80 -50.64
C HIS A 11 6.53 -56.71 -49.78
N SER A 12 6.49 -56.72 -48.43
CA SER A 12 5.40 -57.05 -47.47
C SER A 12 5.52 -56.32 -46.11
N SER A 13 4.42 -55.67 -45.69
CA SER A 13 3.86 -55.48 -44.32
C SER A 13 4.80 -55.48 -43.08
N SER A 14 4.94 -54.40 -42.29
CA SER A 14 3.94 -53.67 -41.44
C SER A 14 3.48 -54.48 -40.21
N GLU A 15 3.76 -54.06 -38.97
CA GLU A 15 3.16 -52.93 -38.21
C GLU A 15 1.65 -53.05 -38.03
N GLU A 16 1.17 -52.93 -36.76
CA GLU A 16 0.22 -51.88 -36.36
C GLU A 16 -0.03 -51.82 -34.84
N SER A 17 -0.35 -50.62 -34.36
CA SER A 17 -0.83 -50.33 -32.99
C SER A 17 -2.07 -49.43 -33.07
N TRP A 18 -3.17 -49.84 -32.44
CA TRP A 18 -4.40 -49.06 -32.22
C TRP A 18 -5.15 -49.67 -31.02
N ASP A 19 -6.05 -49.01 -30.28
CA ASP A 19 -6.20 -47.60 -29.85
C ASP A 19 -7.33 -47.56 -28.78
N SER A 20 -7.57 -46.41 -28.15
CA SER A 20 -8.87 -45.91 -27.63
C SER A 20 -9.74 -46.70 -26.60
N GLU A 21 -10.07 -45.97 -25.52
CA GLU A 21 -11.41 -45.72 -24.92
C GLU A 21 -12.32 -46.79 -24.22
N GLU A 22 -12.71 -46.38 -23.00
CA GLU A 22 -14.01 -46.41 -22.28
C GLU A 22 -14.94 -47.65 -22.12
N GLU A 23 -15.19 -47.92 -20.82
CA GLU A 23 -16.48 -48.23 -20.14
C GLU A 23 -17.26 -49.58 -20.25
N LEU A 24 -17.78 -49.95 -19.06
CA LEU A 24 -19.05 -50.66 -18.75
C LEU A 24 -19.25 -52.19 -18.98
N ARG A 25 -19.06 -52.93 -17.86
CA ARG A 25 -20.07 -53.82 -17.20
C ARG A 25 -20.52 -55.16 -17.86
N LYS A 26 -20.13 -56.29 -17.25
CA LYS A 26 -20.94 -57.18 -16.32
C LYS A 26 -20.66 -58.70 -16.40
N ARG A 27 -20.11 -59.24 -15.29
CA ARG A 27 -20.56 -60.43 -14.51
C ARG A 27 -20.92 -61.78 -15.21
N LYS A 28 -20.21 -62.84 -14.79
CA LYS A 28 -20.68 -63.91 -13.85
C LYS A 28 -19.48 -64.79 -13.43
N ARG A 29 -19.23 -64.98 -12.11
CA ARG A 29 -19.53 -66.18 -11.28
C ARG A 29 -18.82 -67.46 -11.76
N THR A 30 -18.12 -68.23 -10.92
CA THR A 30 -18.24 -68.48 -9.45
C THR A 30 -16.81 -68.47 -8.78
N GLU A 31 -16.51 -68.70 -7.49
CA GLU A 31 -17.33 -68.90 -6.26
C GLU A 31 -16.56 -68.64 -4.93
N SER A 32 -17.29 -68.68 -3.81
CA SER A 32 -17.01 -69.12 -2.41
C SER A 32 -15.56 -69.24 -1.84
N SER A 33 -15.28 -68.87 -0.57
CA SER A 33 -16.12 -68.25 0.49
C SER A 33 -15.33 -67.85 1.77
N ARG A 34 -15.66 -66.65 2.34
CA ARG A 34 -16.05 -66.36 3.76
C ARG A 34 -15.08 -66.67 4.94
N GLU A 35 -15.07 -66.02 6.13
CA GLU A 35 -15.83 -64.88 6.75
C GLU A 35 -15.14 -64.32 8.04
N ARG A 36 -15.82 -63.39 8.75
CA ARG A 36 -15.52 -62.78 10.09
C ARG A 36 -16.84 -62.73 10.92
N PRO A 37 -16.97 -62.26 12.20
CA PRO A 37 -16.03 -61.51 13.08
C PRO A 37 -16.05 -61.80 14.63
N VAL A 38 -15.18 -61.10 15.39
CA VAL A 38 -15.37 -60.47 16.74
C VAL A 38 -16.07 -61.22 17.92
N LYS A 39 -15.45 -61.15 19.12
CA LYS A 39 -16.05 -61.04 20.50
C LYS A 39 -14.96 -60.52 21.48
N LYS A 40 -15.15 -59.46 22.29
CA LYS A 40 -15.79 -59.32 23.64
C LYS A 40 -15.12 -60.16 24.76
N ALA A 41 -14.98 -59.73 26.04
CA ALA A 41 -15.03 -58.42 26.75
C ALA A 41 -14.79 -58.64 28.28
N ARG A 42 -14.24 -57.64 29.02
CA ARG A 42 -14.38 -57.38 30.51
C ARG A 42 -13.97 -58.51 31.51
N THR A 43 -13.59 -58.30 32.78
CA THR A 43 -13.55 -57.16 33.74
C THR A 43 -12.48 -57.38 34.84
N ASP A 44 -12.40 -56.45 35.81
CA ASP A 44 -12.03 -56.63 37.25
C ASP A 44 -10.61 -56.20 37.73
N ASP A 45 -10.60 -55.15 38.57
CA ASP A 45 -9.57 -54.76 39.57
C ASP A 45 -9.82 -55.55 40.90
N PRO A 46 -9.12 -55.34 42.05
CA PRO A 46 -7.85 -54.64 42.35
C PRO A 46 -6.84 -55.52 43.16
N GLU A 47 -5.67 -54.97 43.56
CA GLU A 47 -5.16 -54.90 44.97
C GLU A 47 -3.66 -54.57 45.10
N GLU A 48 -3.25 -54.21 46.32
CA GLU A 48 -2.00 -53.55 46.72
C GLU A 48 -0.85 -54.53 47.03
N ASN A 49 0.43 -54.13 46.86
CA ASN A 49 1.22 -53.64 48.02
C ASN A 49 2.68 -53.19 47.75
N THR A 50 3.03 -52.10 48.43
CA THR A 50 4.33 -51.67 49.01
C THR A 50 5.69 -52.21 48.49
N ASN A 51 6.58 -51.28 48.12
CA ASN A 51 7.57 -50.81 49.11
C ASN A 51 8.27 -49.48 48.77
N ASN A 52 8.53 -48.68 49.81
CA ASN A 52 9.23 -47.39 49.74
C ASN A 52 10.76 -47.55 49.92
N SER A 53 11.55 -46.76 49.21
CA SER A 53 12.74 -46.11 49.79
C SER A 53 13.00 -44.79 49.05
N ALA A 54 13.45 -43.76 49.77
CA ALA A 54 13.33 -42.37 49.32
C ALA A 54 14.66 -41.62 49.28
N LYS A 55 14.89 -40.93 48.14
CA LYS A 55 15.61 -39.64 47.96
C LYS A 55 17.11 -39.58 48.36
N PRO A 56 17.93 -38.67 47.79
CA PRO A 56 17.59 -37.27 47.47
C PRO A 56 17.86 -36.76 46.04
N GLU A 57 17.24 -35.63 45.73
CA GLU A 57 17.50 -34.81 44.54
C GLU A 57 18.82 -34.05 44.65
N SER A 58 19.55 -33.86 43.54
CA SER A 58 20.48 -32.74 43.39
C SER A 58 20.69 -32.32 41.93
N VAL A 59 20.43 -31.03 41.66
CA VAL A 59 20.92 -30.21 40.53
C VAL A 59 20.43 -30.57 39.11
N LEU A 60 19.40 -29.83 38.68
CA LEU A 60 19.17 -29.48 37.28
C LEU A 60 20.02 -28.24 36.94
N ASP A 61 21.04 -28.39 36.09
CA ASP A 61 21.76 -27.26 35.47
C ASP A 61 22.27 -27.67 34.07
N ASN A 62 21.35 -28.10 33.21
CA ASN A 62 21.54 -28.29 31.77
C ASN A 62 20.26 -27.83 31.06
N VAL A 63 20.27 -26.59 30.56
CA VAL A 63 19.31 -26.19 29.52
C VAL A 63 19.88 -26.71 28.21
N GLU A 64 19.35 -27.83 27.72
CA GLU A 64 19.68 -28.33 26.40
C GLU A 64 19.41 -27.23 25.37
N VAL A 65 20.46 -26.79 24.69
CA VAL A 65 20.31 -26.04 23.45
C VAL A 65 19.61 -27.00 22.50
N THR A 66 18.39 -26.65 22.08
CA THR A 66 17.60 -27.45 21.15
C THR A 66 18.43 -27.77 19.92
N ASN A 67 18.84 -29.03 19.77
CA ASN A 67 19.60 -29.49 18.62
C ASN A 67 18.81 -29.15 17.34
N PHE A 68 19.29 -28.16 16.60
CA PHE A 68 18.95 -28.04 15.20
C PHE A 68 19.51 -29.30 14.51
N GLU A 69 18.70 -29.98 13.69
CA GLU A 69 19.15 -31.14 12.93
C GLU A 69 20.43 -30.79 12.16
N GLU A 70 21.41 -31.71 12.16
CA GLU A 70 22.81 -31.44 11.77
C GLU A 70 22.91 -30.62 10.48
N CYS A 71 23.22 -29.33 10.63
CA CYS A 71 23.39 -28.43 9.50
C CYS A 71 24.73 -28.73 8.82
N HIS A 72 24.71 -29.61 7.82
CA HIS A 72 25.88 -29.86 6.99
C HIS A 72 26.41 -28.56 6.38
N LEU A 73 27.66 -28.22 6.68
CA LEU A 73 28.35 -27.09 6.06
C LEU A 73 28.47 -27.35 4.56
N LEU A 74 27.85 -26.48 3.75
CA LEU A 74 28.06 -26.46 2.31
C LEU A 74 29.31 -25.62 2.02
N THR A 75 30.23 -26.17 1.24
CA THR A 75 31.38 -25.41 0.72
C THR A 75 30.88 -24.34 -0.23
N ILE A 76 31.40 -23.12 -0.09
CA ILE A 76 31.03 -21.97 -0.90
C ILE A 76 32.07 -21.79 -1.99
N ASP A 77 31.75 -22.13 -3.24
CA ASP A 77 32.67 -21.96 -4.37
C ASP A 77 32.29 -20.77 -5.28
N ASP A 78 33.17 -20.44 -6.24
CA ASP A 78 32.91 -19.34 -7.18
C ASP A 78 31.66 -19.58 -8.04
N ARG A 79 31.18 -20.83 -8.20
CA ARG A 79 29.92 -21.14 -8.88
C ARG A 79 28.71 -20.81 -8.01
N ASP A 80 28.77 -20.94 -6.69
CA ASP A 80 27.70 -20.48 -5.78
C ASP A 80 27.57 -18.96 -5.76
N ILE A 81 28.70 -18.26 -5.81
CA ILE A 81 28.74 -16.80 -5.99
C ILE A 81 28.13 -16.43 -7.35
N ASN A 82 28.57 -17.07 -8.43
CA ASN A 82 28.00 -16.86 -9.77
C ASN A 82 26.53 -17.30 -9.87
N GLN A 83 26.07 -18.29 -9.12
CA GLN A 83 24.66 -18.70 -9.04
C GLN A 83 23.83 -17.69 -8.24
N THR A 84 24.42 -17.03 -7.24
CA THR A 84 23.78 -15.94 -6.50
C THR A 84 23.73 -14.65 -7.33
N LEU A 85 24.77 -14.35 -8.12
CA LEU A 85 24.71 -13.33 -9.17
C LEU A 85 23.67 -13.70 -10.24
N ARG A 86 23.55 -14.98 -10.62
CA ARG A 86 22.45 -15.45 -11.48
C ARG A 86 21.10 -15.39 -10.80
N LEU A 87 20.96 -15.46 -9.48
CA LEU A 87 19.68 -15.26 -8.78
C LEU A 87 19.35 -13.78 -8.57
N ARG A 88 20.34 -12.89 -8.73
CA ARG A 88 20.14 -11.45 -8.89
C ARG A 88 19.76 -11.06 -10.33
N THR A 89 19.90 -11.96 -11.30
CA THR A 89 19.46 -11.81 -12.71
C THR A 89 18.44 -12.84 -13.19
N ILE A 90 18.09 -13.83 -12.35
CA ILE A 90 16.76 -14.42 -12.28
C ILE A 90 15.98 -13.38 -11.49
N ASP A 91 15.79 -12.25 -12.17
CA ASP A 91 14.99 -11.17 -11.68
C ASP A 91 13.61 -11.74 -11.29
N HIS A 92 12.88 -11.00 -10.48
CA HIS A 92 11.51 -10.77 -10.89
C HIS A 92 11.59 -10.21 -12.31
N ALA A 93 11.51 -11.09 -13.32
CA ALA A 93 11.39 -10.75 -14.72
C ALA A 93 10.04 -10.06 -14.87
N CYS A 94 10.00 -8.82 -14.38
CA CYS A 94 9.04 -7.84 -14.76
C CYS A 94 9.08 -7.81 -16.27
N ASP A 95 7.96 -8.17 -16.88
CA ASP A 95 7.71 -7.93 -18.30
C ASP A 95 8.26 -6.54 -18.64
N ALA A 96 9.06 -6.47 -19.71
CA ALA A 96 9.85 -5.30 -20.06
C ALA A 96 9.00 -4.03 -19.88
N PRO A 97 9.40 -3.12 -18.96
CA PRO A 97 8.45 -2.29 -18.22
C PRO A 97 7.64 -1.43 -19.19
N PRO A 98 6.30 -1.47 -19.13
CA PRO A 98 5.44 -1.23 -20.28
C PRO A 98 5.67 0.15 -20.89
N VAL A 99 6.20 0.15 -22.11
CA VAL A 99 6.49 1.34 -22.90
C VAL A 99 5.25 1.75 -23.70
N MET A 100 5.10 3.05 -23.98
CA MET A 100 4.02 3.58 -24.78
C MET A 100 4.02 3.03 -26.20
N GLU A 101 2.94 2.33 -26.56
CA GLU A 101 2.71 1.84 -27.91
C GLU A 101 2.36 2.97 -28.88
N LYS A 102 2.65 2.74 -30.17
CA LYS A 102 2.17 3.56 -31.28
C LYS A 102 0.94 2.90 -31.89
N ASP A 103 -0.10 3.69 -32.18
CA ASP A 103 -1.35 3.19 -32.74
C ASP A 103 -1.11 2.57 -34.13
N PRO A 104 -1.34 1.25 -34.31
CA PRO A 104 -1.16 0.60 -35.61
C PRO A 104 -2.35 0.85 -36.56
N THR A 105 -3.42 1.48 -36.09
CA THR A 105 -4.69 1.59 -36.82
C THR A 105 -4.56 2.49 -38.07
N LYS A 106 -5.11 2.01 -39.19
CA LYS A 106 -5.27 2.82 -40.41
C LYS A 106 -6.54 3.67 -40.29
N TYR A 107 -6.44 4.96 -40.62
CA TYR A 107 -7.54 5.90 -40.55
C TYR A 107 -8.00 6.35 -41.94
N LYS A 108 -9.31 6.31 -42.18
CA LYS A 108 -9.97 6.99 -43.32
C LYS A 108 -10.19 8.46 -42.96
N HIS A 109 -10.04 9.35 -43.95
CA HIS A 109 -10.22 10.80 -43.78
C HIS A 109 -11.58 11.25 -44.30
N LEU A 110 -12.51 11.49 -43.37
CA LEU A 110 -13.82 12.08 -43.68
C LEU A 110 -13.67 13.45 -44.36
N ARG A 111 -14.51 13.74 -45.36
CA ARG A 111 -14.47 14.99 -46.14
C ARG A 111 -15.55 15.98 -45.70
N HIS A 112 -15.44 16.51 -44.47
CA HIS A 112 -16.42 17.47 -43.96
C HIS A 112 -16.03 18.93 -44.23
N ARG A 113 -16.73 19.64 -45.14
CA ARG A 113 -16.39 21.02 -45.54
C ARG A 113 -17.23 22.14 -44.93
N THR A 114 -18.41 21.85 -44.37
CA THR A 114 -19.34 22.89 -43.87
C THR A 114 -18.74 23.70 -42.70
N TYR A 115 -18.14 22.99 -41.73
CA TYR A 115 -17.57 23.61 -40.52
C TYR A 115 -16.06 23.89 -40.60
N TYR A 116 -15.34 23.21 -41.50
CA TYR A 116 -13.88 23.27 -41.53
C TYR A 116 -13.36 23.61 -42.92
N ALA A 117 -12.62 24.72 -43.02
CA ALA A 117 -11.74 25.00 -44.13
C ALA A 117 -10.37 24.34 -43.88
N LYS A 118 -9.67 23.93 -44.95
CA LYS A 118 -8.31 23.39 -44.85
C LYS A 118 -7.31 24.47 -45.23
N GLY A 119 -6.45 24.86 -44.28
CA GLY A 119 -5.39 25.84 -44.51
C GLY A 119 -4.24 25.30 -45.38
N GLU A 120 -3.33 26.18 -45.78
CA GLU A 120 -2.19 25.87 -46.66
C GLU A 120 -1.24 24.82 -46.05
N ASP A 121 -1.06 24.84 -44.72
CA ASP A 121 -0.27 23.83 -43.97
C ASP A 121 -1.06 22.53 -43.66
N GLY A 122 -2.27 22.42 -44.22
CA GLY A 122 -3.18 21.30 -44.03
C GLY A 122 -3.69 21.17 -42.60
N THR A 123 -3.79 22.27 -41.84
CA THR A 123 -4.62 22.38 -40.63
C THR A 123 -6.09 22.58 -41.00
N TYR A 124 -7.00 22.27 -40.06
CA TYR A 124 -8.39 22.74 -40.13
C TYR A 124 -8.56 24.09 -39.42
N ILE A 125 -9.36 24.96 -40.02
CA ILE A 125 -9.67 26.32 -39.58
C ILE A 125 -11.20 26.48 -39.56
N SER A 126 -11.74 27.18 -38.56
CA SER A 126 -13.18 27.49 -38.46
C SER A 126 -13.72 28.22 -39.69
N THR A 127 -14.87 27.77 -40.20
CA THR A 127 -15.72 28.54 -41.14
C THR A 127 -16.69 29.47 -40.38
N GLY A 128 -17.44 30.32 -41.10
CA GLY A 128 -18.51 31.14 -40.50
C GLY A 128 -19.60 30.30 -39.84
N ASP A 129 -20.10 29.27 -40.53
CA ASP A 129 -21.11 28.33 -40.01
C ASP A 129 -20.62 27.62 -38.74
N HIS A 130 -19.32 27.35 -38.65
CA HIS A 130 -18.72 26.77 -37.46
C HIS A 130 -18.73 27.74 -36.28
N LEU A 131 -18.30 28.99 -36.47
CA LEU A 131 -18.33 29.99 -35.41
C LEU A 131 -19.76 30.22 -34.90
N GLN A 132 -20.77 30.21 -35.78
CA GLN A 132 -22.17 30.28 -35.37
C GLN A 132 -22.59 29.05 -34.55
N LEU A 133 -22.18 27.84 -34.94
CA LEU A 133 -22.46 26.62 -34.16
C LEU A 133 -21.86 26.69 -32.74
N LEU A 134 -20.68 27.28 -32.58
CA LEU A 134 -20.04 27.42 -31.26
C LEU A 134 -20.71 28.48 -30.39
N GLU A 135 -21.19 29.58 -30.97
CA GLU A 135 -22.00 30.56 -30.21
C GLU A 135 -23.39 30.00 -29.88
N ASP A 136 -23.99 29.20 -30.76
CA ASP A 136 -25.22 28.44 -30.49
C ASP A 136 -25.03 27.47 -29.32
N PHE A 137 -23.92 26.72 -29.28
CA PHE A 137 -23.60 25.82 -28.17
C PHE A 137 -23.36 26.58 -26.85
N ASN A 138 -22.61 27.68 -26.92
CA ASN A 138 -22.34 28.54 -25.77
C ASN A 138 -23.64 29.16 -25.19
N SER A 139 -24.48 29.73 -26.05
CA SER A 139 -25.70 30.43 -25.65
C SER A 139 -26.86 29.51 -25.27
N LYS A 140 -27.11 28.42 -26.04
CA LYS A 140 -28.27 27.53 -25.85
C LYS A 140 -28.01 26.38 -24.86
N VAL A 141 -26.74 26.04 -24.59
CA VAL A 141 -26.37 24.92 -23.72
C VAL A 141 -25.57 25.39 -22.50
N LEU A 142 -24.39 25.98 -22.70
CA LEU A 142 -23.48 26.30 -21.58
C LEU A 142 -24.06 27.36 -20.64
N ARG A 143 -24.42 28.55 -21.17
CA ARG A 143 -25.01 29.63 -20.36
C ARG A 143 -26.29 29.17 -19.65
N VAL A 144 -27.16 28.45 -20.36
CA VAL A 144 -28.40 27.89 -19.77
C VAL A 144 -28.12 27.00 -18.55
N ILE A 145 -27.04 26.19 -18.56
CA ILE A 145 -26.65 25.34 -17.41
C ILE A 145 -26.05 26.17 -16.27
N PHE A 146 -25.16 27.11 -16.57
CA PHE A 146 -24.43 27.89 -15.55
C PHE A 146 -25.30 29.00 -14.94
N ASP A 147 -26.00 29.79 -15.75
CA ASP A 147 -26.88 30.86 -15.27
C ASP A 147 -28.00 30.27 -14.39
N ALA A 148 -28.56 29.11 -14.74
CA ALA A 148 -29.55 28.43 -13.90
C ALA A 148 -28.96 27.97 -12.56
N ARG A 149 -27.72 27.45 -12.56
CA ARG A 149 -27.01 27.01 -11.35
C ARG A 149 -26.74 28.19 -10.40
N ASP A 150 -26.33 29.33 -10.92
CA ASP A 150 -26.01 30.52 -10.11
C ASP A 150 -27.26 31.16 -9.48
N ASN A 151 -28.44 30.96 -10.09
CA ASN A 151 -29.74 31.38 -9.55
C ASN A 151 -30.30 30.41 -8.47
N LEU A 152 -29.65 29.28 -8.17
CA LEU A 152 -30.13 28.36 -7.14
C LEU A 152 -29.90 28.92 -5.72
N PRO A 153 -30.78 28.59 -4.74
CA PRO A 153 -30.59 29.00 -3.35
C PRO A 153 -29.22 28.58 -2.81
N GLN A 154 -28.48 29.55 -2.25
CA GLN A 154 -27.18 29.31 -1.62
C GLN A 154 -27.35 29.01 -0.12
N ASP A 155 -26.83 27.87 0.31
CA ASP A 155 -26.71 27.46 1.71
C ASP A 155 -25.24 27.10 1.97
N LEU A 156 -24.48 28.06 2.50
CA LEU A 156 -23.02 28.01 2.52
C LEU A 156 -22.50 26.96 3.54
N PRO A 157 -21.40 26.24 3.23
CA PRO A 157 -20.81 25.27 4.14
C PRO A 157 -20.23 25.95 5.40
N GLU A 158 -20.25 25.23 6.52
CA GLU A 158 -19.77 25.72 7.83
C GLU A 158 -18.28 26.12 7.75
N SER A 159 -17.97 27.41 7.96
CA SER A 159 -16.63 27.95 7.81
C SER A 159 -15.72 27.45 8.94
N ILE A 160 -14.72 26.64 8.59
CA ILE A 160 -13.74 26.15 9.55
C ILE A 160 -12.62 27.19 9.65
N GLU A 161 -12.50 27.85 10.81
CA GLU A 161 -11.28 28.57 11.16
C GLU A 161 -10.10 27.59 11.05
N ASN A 162 -9.18 27.88 10.12
CA ASN A 162 -8.00 27.05 9.91
C ASN A 162 -7.28 26.84 11.24
N ASN A 163 -6.78 25.64 11.50
CA ASN A 163 -5.93 25.36 12.67
C ASN A 163 -4.70 26.30 12.65
N SER A 164 -4.76 27.43 13.36
CA SER A 164 -3.59 28.01 13.99
C SER A 164 -3.18 27.04 15.10
N CYS A 165 -2.43 26.01 14.73
CA CYS A 165 -1.73 25.20 15.71
C CYS A 165 -0.63 26.10 16.26
N GLU A 166 -0.91 26.76 17.39
CA GLU A 166 0.09 27.40 18.24
C GLU A 166 0.95 26.27 18.84
N CYS A 167 1.91 25.81 18.03
CA CYS A 167 3.05 25.05 18.50
C CYS A 167 4.04 26.08 19.05
N ASP A 168 4.01 26.34 20.36
CA ASP A 168 5.08 27.09 21.01
C ASP A 168 6.42 26.41 20.69
N PRO A 169 7.45 27.11 20.17
CA PRO A 169 8.73 26.49 19.80
C PRO A 169 9.60 26.01 20.97
N SER A 170 9.10 26.04 22.21
CA SER A 170 9.89 25.96 23.44
C SER A 170 9.99 24.59 24.10
N ASP A 171 9.21 23.58 23.68
CA ASP A 171 9.32 22.22 24.21
C ASP A 171 10.48 21.46 23.51
N SER A 172 11.70 21.94 23.74
CA SER A 172 12.94 21.18 23.55
C SER A 172 13.21 20.36 24.81
N ASP A 173 12.75 19.11 24.84
CA ASP A 173 13.05 18.16 25.91
C ASP A 173 14.54 17.72 25.84
N ASP A 174 15.41 18.53 26.46
CA ASP A 174 16.79 18.19 26.86
C ASP A 174 16.96 18.50 28.36
N SER A 175 16.95 17.47 29.21
CA SER A 175 17.76 17.38 30.45
C SER A 175 17.32 16.23 31.36
N HIS A 176 18.28 15.70 32.12
CA HIS A 176 18.07 14.77 33.20
C HIS A 176 17.66 15.47 34.51
N ASP A 177 17.09 14.64 35.40
CA ASP A 177 17.09 14.71 36.87
C ASP A 177 15.91 15.23 37.72
N GLU A 178 15.72 14.43 38.78
CA GLU A 178 15.04 14.52 40.07
C GLU A 178 13.72 15.29 40.30
N SER A 179 12.72 14.50 40.75
CA SER A 179 11.79 14.76 41.86
C SER A 179 10.96 16.06 41.90
N SER A 180 9.67 15.92 41.58
CA SER A 180 8.56 16.29 42.49
C SER A 180 7.20 15.97 41.87
N GLY A 181 6.26 15.48 42.68
CA GLY A 181 4.98 14.99 42.20
C GLY A 181 3.95 16.10 41.93
N ARG A 182 3.56 16.29 40.67
CA ARG A 182 2.27 16.91 40.29
C ARG A 182 1.72 16.33 38.98
N PRO A 183 0.45 15.88 38.92
CA PRO A 183 -0.11 15.30 37.70
C PRO A 183 -0.45 16.40 36.68
N LYS A 184 0.33 16.48 35.59
CA LYS A 184 -0.03 17.30 34.41
C LYS A 184 -1.33 16.74 33.77
N LYS A 185 -2.41 17.53 33.76
CA LYS A 185 -3.68 17.16 33.08
C LYS A 185 -3.48 17.15 31.56
N SER A 186 -3.77 16.03 30.91
CA SER A 186 -3.63 15.85 29.47
C SER A 186 -4.73 16.56 28.67
N LYS A 187 -4.38 17.66 27.98
CA LYS A 187 -5.29 18.46 27.13
C LYS A 187 -5.41 17.99 25.66
N LYS A 188 -4.79 16.88 25.26
CA LYS A 188 -4.65 16.43 23.84
C LYS A 188 -5.84 15.64 23.23
N LYS A 189 -7.08 15.71 23.77
CA LYS A 189 -8.18 14.78 23.40
C LYS A 189 -9.44 15.35 22.70
N ASN A 190 -9.55 16.67 22.46
CA ASN A 190 -10.84 17.28 22.03
C ASN A 190 -10.94 17.70 20.54
N THR A 191 -9.91 17.53 19.70
CA THR A 191 -9.91 18.06 18.33
C THR A 191 -10.65 17.18 17.31
N SER A 192 -10.55 15.85 17.37
CA SER A 192 -11.23 14.97 16.40
C SER A 192 -12.76 14.97 16.58
N THR A 193 -13.25 15.01 17.83
CA THR A 193 -14.70 15.05 18.11
C THR A 193 -15.41 16.26 17.53
N LYS A 194 -14.78 17.46 17.55
CA LYS A 194 -15.36 18.67 16.93
C LYS A 194 -15.48 18.52 15.40
N ARG A 195 -14.55 17.80 14.75
CA ARG A 195 -14.56 17.56 13.30
C ARG A 195 -15.63 16.54 12.88
N ASP A 196 -15.81 15.48 13.66
CA ASP A 196 -16.89 14.50 13.46
C ASP A 196 -18.28 15.18 13.56
N GLU A 197 -18.45 16.14 14.48
CA GLU A 197 -19.68 16.91 14.61
C GLU A 197 -19.96 17.81 13.40
N ILE A 198 -18.95 18.54 12.90
CA ILE A 198 -19.07 19.34 11.66
C ILE A 198 -19.42 18.44 10.47
N ALA A 199 -18.76 17.28 10.33
CA ALA A 199 -19.05 16.34 9.26
C ALA A 199 -20.51 15.85 9.26
N LEU A 200 -21.10 15.60 10.44
CA LEU A 200 -22.50 15.21 10.57
C LEU A 200 -23.48 16.35 10.22
N ARG A 201 -23.12 17.60 10.53
CA ARG A 201 -23.90 18.79 10.12
C ARG A 201 -23.86 18.99 8.62
N GLU A 202 -22.69 18.94 8.00
CA GLU A 202 -22.51 19.10 6.54
C GLU A 202 -23.24 18.00 5.74
N VAL A 203 -23.19 16.75 6.19
CA VAL A 203 -24.00 15.65 5.62
C VAL A 203 -25.50 15.95 5.73
N SER A 204 -25.94 16.57 6.83
CA SER A 204 -27.35 16.93 7.02
C SER A 204 -27.75 18.12 6.14
N ARG A 205 -26.91 19.17 6.06
CA ARG A 205 -27.07 20.34 5.17
C ARG A 205 -27.31 19.89 3.73
N LYS A 206 -26.37 19.15 3.14
CA LYS A 206 -26.47 18.67 1.74
C LYS A 206 -27.71 17.82 1.48
N ARG A 207 -28.16 17.01 2.44
CA ARG A 207 -29.33 16.13 2.27
C ARG A 207 -30.68 16.86 2.34
N PHE A 208 -30.75 17.98 3.04
CA PHE A 208 -31.96 18.79 3.18
C PHE A 208 -31.87 20.16 2.48
N HIS A 209 -30.82 20.37 1.68
CA HIS A 209 -30.60 21.56 0.88
C HIS A 209 -31.80 21.83 -0.05
N PRO A 210 -32.34 23.05 -0.12
CA PRO A 210 -33.57 23.36 -0.87
C PRO A 210 -33.45 23.10 -2.38
N ALA A 211 -32.25 23.28 -2.94
CA ALA A 211 -31.96 22.96 -4.33
C ALA A 211 -31.64 21.47 -4.58
N ALA A 212 -31.55 20.61 -3.56
CA ALA A 212 -31.24 19.20 -3.77
C ALA A 212 -32.37 18.50 -4.56
N LEU A 213 -31.98 17.68 -5.54
CA LEU A 213 -32.91 16.88 -6.35
C LEU A 213 -33.59 15.79 -5.50
N SER A 214 -32.87 15.21 -4.54
CA SER A 214 -33.36 14.26 -3.53
C SER A 214 -32.38 14.11 -2.37
N SER A 215 -32.88 13.85 -1.16
CA SER A 215 -32.09 13.60 0.06
C SER A 215 -31.30 12.27 0.07
N GLU A 216 -31.40 11.49 -1.01
CA GLU A 216 -30.64 10.27 -1.26
C GLU A 216 -29.54 10.45 -2.33
N ILE A 217 -29.50 11.59 -3.03
CA ILE A 217 -28.49 11.93 -4.04
C ILE A 217 -27.53 12.98 -3.47
N ALA A 218 -26.23 12.81 -3.69
CA ALA A 218 -25.23 13.84 -3.39
C ALA A 218 -24.89 14.66 -4.65
N PHE A 219 -24.60 15.93 -4.44
CA PHE A 219 -24.10 16.88 -5.44
C PHE A 219 -22.74 17.44 -5.01
N ASN A 220 -22.02 18.02 -5.96
CA ASN A 220 -20.64 18.46 -5.72
C ASN A 220 -20.59 19.95 -5.39
N GLU A 221 -19.64 20.35 -4.55
CA GLU A 221 -19.42 21.75 -4.14
C GLU A 221 -17.91 22.02 -4.11
N THR A 222 -17.52 23.21 -4.55
CA THR A 222 -16.12 23.67 -4.63
C THR A 222 -15.45 23.64 -3.26
N GLY A 223 -14.28 23.00 -3.16
CA GLY A 223 -13.50 22.86 -1.93
C GLY A 223 -14.11 21.95 -0.87
N GLN A 224 -15.20 21.24 -1.16
CA GLN A 224 -15.95 20.42 -0.21
C GLN A 224 -16.00 18.95 -0.64
N LYS A 225 -15.84 18.05 0.34
CA LYS A 225 -16.24 16.65 0.29
C LYS A 225 -17.72 16.50 0.67
N ASN A 226 -18.21 15.27 0.71
CA ASN A 226 -19.54 14.95 1.25
C ASN A 226 -19.67 15.24 2.76
N THR A 227 -18.53 15.34 3.47
CA THR A 227 -18.44 15.48 4.93
C THR A 227 -17.78 16.80 5.39
N GLY A 228 -17.87 17.85 4.58
CA GLY A 228 -17.22 19.15 4.83
C GLY A 228 -15.90 19.32 4.07
N SER A 229 -14.98 20.16 4.57
CA SER A 229 -13.81 20.64 3.81
C SER A 229 -12.96 19.53 3.17
N LEU A 230 -12.53 19.76 1.92
CA LEU A 230 -11.59 18.90 1.19
C LEU A 230 -10.21 18.77 1.88
N CYS A 231 -9.78 19.81 2.62
CA CYS A 231 -8.50 19.80 3.30
C CYS A 231 -8.48 20.70 4.54
N TYR A 232 -7.71 20.29 5.56
CA TYR A 232 -7.56 20.97 6.84
C TYR A 232 -6.16 21.58 7.05
N CYS A 233 -5.28 21.54 6.04
CA CYS A 233 -3.96 22.18 6.07
C CYS A 233 -4.05 23.71 6.18
N ALA A 234 -2.96 24.36 6.61
CA ALA A 234 -2.91 25.81 6.62
C ALA A 234 -2.91 26.38 5.19
N ASN A 235 -3.31 27.64 5.04
CA ASN A 235 -3.36 28.27 3.70
C ASN A 235 -1.98 28.42 3.02
N LYS A 236 -0.88 28.32 3.78
CA LYS A 236 0.48 28.25 3.21
C LYS A 236 0.69 26.92 2.48
N ASP A 237 0.41 25.82 3.17
CA ASP A 237 0.64 24.45 2.68
C ASP A 237 -0.35 24.05 1.56
N LYS A 238 -1.51 24.73 1.46
CA LYS A 238 -2.47 24.53 0.35
C LYS A 238 -1.91 24.93 -1.03
N ASN A 239 -0.77 25.60 -1.10
CA ASN A 239 -0.13 26.03 -2.35
C ASN A 239 1.06 25.12 -2.76
N SER A 240 1.40 24.11 -1.97
CA SER A 240 2.44 23.11 -2.27
C SER A 240 1.89 21.68 -2.23
N GLY A 241 2.67 20.72 -2.74
CA GLY A 241 2.32 19.30 -2.74
C GLY A 241 1.33 18.83 -3.80
N ILE A 242 1.61 17.65 -4.36
CA ILE A 242 0.78 16.97 -5.35
C ILE A 242 -0.69 16.83 -4.95
N ARG A 243 -1.00 16.72 -3.66
CA ARG A 243 -2.39 16.62 -3.18
C ARG A 243 -3.21 17.87 -3.47
N HIS A 244 -2.61 19.05 -3.37
CA HIS A 244 -3.31 20.30 -3.66
C HIS A 244 -3.37 20.59 -5.16
N ASP A 245 -2.87 19.67 -5.98
CA ASP A 245 -2.79 19.73 -7.44
C ASP A 245 -1.76 20.74 -7.97
N CYS A 246 -0.76 21.01 -7.12
CA CYS A 246 0.49 21.67 -7.46
C CYS A 246 1.54 20.59 -7.79
N TYR A 247 2.18 20.66 -8.95
CA TYR A 247 3.26 19.76 -9.33
C TYR A 247 4.53 20.57 -9.60
N VAL A 248 5.67 20.03 -9.18
CA VAL A 248 6.98 20.68 -9.33
C VAL A 248 7.27 20.92 -10.82
N GLY A 249 7.75 22.12 -11.13
CA GLY A 249 8.18 22.53 -12.48
C GLY A 249 7.08 22.81 -13.50
N GLU A 250 5.80 22.72 -13.15
CA GLU A 250 4.73 23.19 -14.05
C GLU A 250 4.87 24.69 -14.32
N LYS A 251 4.82 25.05 -15.60
CA LYS A 251 4.89 26.44 -16.09
C LYS A 251 3.62 26.76 -16.86
N MET A 252 3.28 28.05 -16.98
CA MET A 252 2.17 28.50 -17.81
C MET A 252 2.39 28.04 -19.26
N ILE A 253 1.38 27.41 -19.85
CA ILE A 253 1.42 26.97 -21.25
C ILE A 253 1.00 28.15 -22.14
N PRO A 254 1.75 28.49 -23.20
CA PRO A 254 1.35 29.53 -24.15
C PRO A 254 0.00 29.22 -24.79
N LYS A 255 -0.90 30.22 -24.84
CA LYS A 255 -2.25 30.07 -25.39
C LYS A 255 -2.23 29.58 -26.85
N CYS A 256 -2.91 28.47 -27.13
CA CYS A 256 -3.15 28.01 -28.49
C CYS A 256 -3.99 29.02 -29.30
N ASN A 257 -3.88 28.98 -30.62
CA ASN A 257 -4.89 29.60 -31.48
C ASN A 257 -6.19 28.79 -31.39
N MET A 258 -7.23 29.42 -30.85
CA MET A 258 -8.50 28.76 -30.52
C MET A 258 -9.25 28.23 -31.76
N ASP A 259 -9.10 28.90 -32.91
CA ASP A 259 -9.94 28.66 -34.11
C ASP A 259 -9.25 27.80 -35.18
N VAL A 260 -8.17 27.11 -34.80
CA VAL A 260 -7.34 26.25 -35.67
C VAL A 260 -7.05 24.92 -34.97
N GLN A 261 -6.79 23.85 -35.75
CA GLN A 261 -6.48 22.49 -35.30
C GLN A 261 -5.17 22.31 -34.48
N GLY A 262 -4.46 23.38 -34.09
CA GLY A 262 -3.28 23.30 -33.20
C GLY A 262 -2.09 22.44 -33.65
N LYS A 263 -2.04 22.02 -34.93
CA LYS A 263 -1.18 20.92 -35.45
C LYS A 263 0.34 21.08 -35.29
N LYS A 264 0.85 22.30 -35.08
CA LYS A 264 2.28 22.57 -34.78
C LYS A 264 2.60 22.62 -33.27
N GLN A 265 1.59 22.45 -32.42
CA GLN A 265 1.65 22.70 -30.98
C GLN A 265 1.06 21.55 -30.13
N LEU A 266 0.30 20.61 -30.73
CA LEU A 266 -0.38 19.53 -30.03
C LEU A 266 0.06 18.13 -30.48
N TYR A 267 0.34 17.26 -29.51
CA TYR A 267 0.65 15.84 -29.65
C TYR A 267 -0.59 15.01 -29.29
N HIS A 268 -0.97 14.06 -30.16
CA HIS A 268 -2.20 13.30 -30.03
C HIS A 268 -1.97 11.90 -29.44
N TYR A 269 -2.79 11.57 -28.45
CA TYR A 269 -2.81 10.28 -27.79
C TYR A 269 -4.24 9.75 -27.67
N ILE A 270 -4.41 8.43 -27.70
CA ILE A 270 -5.70 7.77 -27.51
C ILE A 270 -5.69 7.08 -26.14
N LEU A 271 -6.71 7.35 -25.34
CA LEU A 271 -7.00 6.61 -24.12
C LEU A 271 -7.70 5.30 -24.48
N ARG A 272 -6.98 4.19 -24.39
CA ARG A 272 -7.47 2.84 -24.68
C ARG A 272 -7.80 2.14 -23.37
N VAL A 273 -9.05 1.72 -23.19
CA VAL A 273 -9.48 0.90 -22.05
C VAL A 273 -9.43 -0.57 -22.48
N LYS A 274 -8.67 -1.39 -21.76
CA LYS A 274 -8.43 -2.81 -22.08
C LYS A 274 -9.44 -3.75 -21.44
N SER A 275 -9.89 -3.46 -20.22
CA SER A 275 -10.86 -4.30 -19.50
C SER A 275 -12.27 -3.71 -19.51
N LYS A 276 -13.27 -4.51 -19.08
CA LYS A 276 -14.68 -4.06 -19.06
C LYS A 276 -14.94 -3.11 -17.90
N LEU A 277 -15.49 -1.93 -18.18
CA LEU A 277 -15.87 -0.92 -17.17
C LEU A 277 -16.99 -1.38 -16.22
N ILE A 278 -17.84 -2.31 -16.68
CA ILE A 278 -18.93 -2.94 -15.93
C ILE A 278 -19.06 -4.42 -16.34
N GLN A 279 -19.76 -5.22 -15.52
CA GLN A 279 -19.89 -6.67 -15.72
C GLN A 279 -20.65 -7.09 -17.00
N TYR A 280 -21.57 -6.25 -17.47
CA TYR A 280 -22.40 -6.47 -18.65
C TYR A 280 -21.98 -5.50 -19.75
N GLU A 281 -22.21 -5.82 -21.02
CA GLU A 281 -21.88 -4.90 -22.10
C GLU A 281 -22.89 -3.72 -22.13
N PRO A 282 -22.42 -2.47 -21.95
CA PRO A 282 -23.29 -1.31 -22.03
C PRO A 282 -23.66 -1.02 -23.47
N ARG A 283 -24.88 -0.51 -23.68
CA ARG A 283 -25.22 0.15 -24.94
C ARG A 283 -24.33 1.39 -25.10
N ARG A 284 -23.57 1.47 -26.18
CA ARG A 284 -22.70 2.61 -26.50
C ARG A 284 -23.55 3.81 -26.93
N SER A 285 -23.02 5.01 -26.75
CA SER A 285 -23.53 6.20 -27.40
C SER A 285 -23.27 6.11 -28.91
N GLU A 286 -24.31 6.39 -29.68
CA GLU A 286 -24.35 6.33 -31.14
C GLU A 286 -24.77 7.71 -31.68
N ILE A 287 -24.10 8.18 -32.74
CA ILE A 287 -24.48 9.38 -33.49
C ILE A 287 -24.69 8.96 -34.94
N LYS A 288 -25.82 9.38 -35.52
CA LYS A 288 -26.11 9.18 -36.95
C LYS A 288 -25.59 10.37 -37.76
N PHE A 289 -24.78 10.11 -38.78
CA PHE A 289 -24.23 11.12 -39.66
C PHE A 289 -24.08 10.55 -41.09
N GLU A 290 -24.57 11.28 -42.09
CA GLU A 290 -24.54 10.87 -43.52
C GLU A 290 -25.06 9.43 -43.76
N ASN A 291 -26.17 9.08 -43.11
CA ASN A 291 -26.81 7.76 -43.03
C ASN A 291 -26.07 6.66 -42.25
N GLU A 292 -24.82 6.89 -41.87
CA GLU A 292 -24.01 5.94 -41.10
C GLU A 292 -24.13 6.12 -39.58
N ILE A 293 -23.80 5.06 -38.83
CA ILE A 293 -23.85 5.03 -37.36
C ILE A 293 -22.44 5.02 -36.78
N TYR A 294 -22.05 6.11 -36.14
CA TYR A 294 -20.78 6.23 -35.43
C TYR A 294 -20.97 5.89 -33.95
N SER A 295 -20.19 4.93 -33.44
CA SER A 295 -20.23 4.46 -32.06
C SER A 295 -19.09 5.02 -31.22
N PHE A 296 -19.32 5.27 -29.94
CA PHE A 296 -18.30 5.77 -29.02
C PHE A 296 -17.12 4.78 -28.80
N ASP A 297 -15.89 5.30 -28.85
CA ASP A 297 -14.60 4.58 -28.74
C ASP A 297 -13.59 5.38 -27.89
N GLY A 298 -14.05 5.85 -26.73
CA GLY A 298 -13.23 6.52 -25.72
C GLY A 298 -12.86 7.97 -26.08
N TYR A 299 -11.69 8.42 -25.64
CA TYR A 299 -11.23 9.80 -25.80
C TYR A 299 -9.87 9.90 -26.50
N SER A 300 -9.75 10.91 -27.35
CA SER A 300 -8.46 11.47 -27.77
C SER A 300 -8.06 12.54 -26.76
N ILE A 301 -6.78 12.55 -26.37
CA ILE A 301 -6.21 13.56 -25.48
C ILE A 301 -5.03 14.23 -26.22
N PHE A 302 -4.98 15.55 -26.18
CA PHE A 302 -3.99 16.37 -26.86
C PHE A 302 -3.15 17.15 -25.85
N PHE A 303 -1.83 16.99 -25.91
CA PHE A 303 -0.88 17.64 -25.00
C PHE A 303 0.05 18.60 -25.75
N HIS A 304 0.53 19.63 -25.05
CA HIS A 304 1.39 20.68 -25.62
C HIS A 304 2.86 20.27 -25.77
N SER A 305 3.24 19.09 -25.28
CA SER A 305 4.57 18.50 -25.38
C SER A 305 4.46 16.99 -25.59
N LYS A 306 5.50 16.37 -26.16
CA LYS A 306 5.54 14.91 -26.29
C LYS A 306 5.66 14.29 -24.89
N ILE A 307 4.77 13.37 -24.58
CA ILE A 307 4.81 12.59 -23.35
C ILE A 307 5.96 11.56 -23.40
N PRO A 308 6.74 11.39 -22.30
CA PRO A 308 7.73 10.33 -22.19
C PRO A 308 7.15 8.93 -22.39
N GLU A 309 7.85 8.08 -23.16
CA GLU A 309 7.36 6.74 -23.53
C GLU A 309 7.25 5.79 -22.32
N ASN A 310 7.91 6.11 -21.19
CA ASN A 310 7.82 5.38 -19.92
C ASN A 310 6.60 5.75 -19.05
N LEU A 311 5.72 6.68 -19.46
CA LEU A 311 4.51 7.00 -18.70
C LEU A 311 3.65 5.76 -18.40
N ASN A 312 3.53 4.83 -19.35
CA ASN A 312 2.70 3.64 -19.18
C ASN A 312 3.19 2.71 -18.06
N GLN A 313 4.44 2.85 -17.60
CA GLN A 313 4.95 2.20 -16.39
C GLN A 313 4.26 2.74 -15.13
N CYS A 314 3.94 4.03 -15.07
CA CYS A 314 3.31 4.68 -13.92
C CYS A 314 1.79 4.50 -13.86
N LEU A 315 1.16 3.95 -14.91
CA LEU A 315 -0.28 3.70 -14.97
C LEU A 315 -0.61 2.41 -14.20
N GLU A 316 -1.62 2.50 -13.33
CA GLU A 316 -2.11 1.37 -12.53
C GLU A 316 -3.58 1.10 -12.81
N SER A 317 -3.97 -0.18 -12.77
CA SER A 317 -5.36 -0.57 -12.91
C SER A 317 -6.24 0.09 -11.84
N HIS A 318 -7.29 0.79 -12.26
CA HIS A 318 -8.17 1.51 -11.34
C HIS A 318 -9.25 0.57 -10.77
N GLN A 319 -9.21 0.35 -9.46
CA GLN A 319 -10.21 -0.46 -8.75
C GLN A 319 -11.49 0.35 -8.50
N THR A 320 -12.60 -0.12 -9.08
CA THR A 320 -13.93 0.48 -8.92
C THR A 320 -14.63 0.09 -7.61
N GLU A 321 -15.71 0.79 -7.25
CA GLU A 321 -16.52 0.48 -6.05
C GLU A 321 -17.16 -0.92 -6.04
N ASP A 322 -17.21 -1.60 -7.20
CA ASP A 322 -17.76 -2.95 -7.36
C ASP A 322 -16.67 -4.05 -7.36
N ASN A 323 -15.41 -3.66 -7.12
CA ASN A 323 -14.19 -4.47 -7.23
C ASN A 323 -13.88 -4.96 -8.67
N LEU A 324 -14.21 -4.17 -9.70
CA LEU A 324 -13.67 -4.39 -11.05
C LEU A 324 -12.35 -3.63 -11.20
N SER A 325 -11.34 -4.31 -11.73
CA SER A 325 -10.05 -3.74 -12.13
C SER A 325 -10.17 -3.14 -13.54
N ILE A 326 -10.14 -1.81 -13.65
CA ILE A 326 -10.12 -1.14 -14.95
C ILE A 326 -8.66 -1.01 -15.39
N GLU A 327 -8.29 -1.74 -16.44
CA GLU A 327 -7.01 -1.63 -17.13
C GLU A 327 -7.15 -0.69 -18.31
N TYR A 328 -6.19 0.21 -18.46
CA TYR A 328 -6.18 1.24 -19.49
C TYR A 328 -4.74 1.65 -19.78
N ASP A 329 -4.49 2.11 -21.00
CA ASP A 329 -3.21 2.70 -21.38
C ASP A 329 -3.37 3.87 -22.36
N LEU A 330 -2.28 4.60 -22.51
CA LEU A 330 -2.16 5.70 -23.46
C LEU A 330 -1.36 5.21 -24.68
N VAL A 331 -1.84 5.55 -25.88
CA VAL A 331 -1.24 5.13 -27.16
C VAL A 331 -0.93 6.37 -28.00
N GLU A 332 0.30 6.51 -28.51
CA GLU A 332 0.69 7.62 -29.41
C GLU A 332 0.02 7.44 -30.78
N CYS A 333 -0.78 8.42 -31.22
CA CYS A 333 -1.50 8.34 -32.50
C CYS A 333 -1.06 9.48 -33.44
N LYS A 334 -0.70 9.12 -34.68
CA LYS A 334 -0.25 10.08 -35.70
C LYS A 334 -1.39 10.73 -36.49
N HIS A 335 -2.60 10.16 -36.44
CA HIS A 335 -3.74 10.67 -37.19
C HIS A 335 -4.42 11.79 -36.41
N MET A 336 -4.43 13.01 -36.96
CA MET A 336 -5.14 14.14 -36.35
C MET A 336 -6.61 14.20 -36.82
N PRO A 337 -7.60 14.02 -35.91
CA PRO A 337 -9.02 14.14 -36.26
C PRO A 337 -9.43 15.61 -36.53
N MET A 338 -10.66 15.81 -37.02
CA MET A 338 -11.17 17.14 -37.37
C MET A 338 -11.73 17.87 -36.14
N PHE A 339 -11.04 18.94 -35.70
CA PHE A 339 -11.43 19.80 -34.58
C PHE A 339 -10.72 21.17 -34.64
N THR A 340 -11.17 22.13 -33.83
CA THR A 340 -10.40 23.30 -33.37
C THR A 340 -10.32 23.33 -31.84
N VAL A 341 -9.36 24.07 -31.29
CA VAL A 341 -9.12 24.10 -29.83
C VAL A 341 -10.32 24.68 -29.06
N ARG A 342 -11.05 25.65 -29.63
CA ARG A 342 -12.26 26.24 -29.04
C ARG A 342 -13.35 25.19 -28.80
N GLU A 343 -13.55 24.28 -29.74
CA GLU A 343 -14.54 23.20 -29.62
C GLU A 343 -14.26 22.28 -28.43
N LEU A 344 -12.99 21.84 -28.31
CA LEU A 344 -12.56 20.96 -27.23
C LEU A 344 -12.70 21.64 -25.87
N ASP A 345 -12.46 22.95 -25.82
CA ASP A 345 -12.55 23.72 -24.59
C ASP A 345 -13.98 23.97 -24.12
N LEU A 346 -14.89 24.30 -25.05
CA LEU A 346 -16.33 24.43 -24.77
C LEU A 346 -16.95 23.08 -24.39
N PHE A 347 -16.59 21.99 -25.09
CA PHE A 347 -17.05 20.65 -24.73
C PHE A 347 -16.52 20.19 -23.37
N GLY A 348 -15.25 20.51 -23.05
CA GLY A 348 -14.68 20.25 -21.74
C GLY A 348 -15.45 20.94 -20.61
N GLN A 349 -15.81 22.22 -20.79
CA GLN A 349 -16.65 22.96 -19.84
C GLN A 349 -18.04 22.33 -19.70
N TYR A 350 -18.68 21.97 -20.82
CA TYR A 350 -19.98 21.30 -20.84
C TYR A 350 -19.94 19.98 -20.04
N LEU A 351 -18.96 19.12 -20.32
CA LEU A 351 -18.89 17.79 -19.75
C LEU A 351 -18.45 17.82 -18.29
N PHE A 352 -17.30 18.43 -17.99
CA PHE A 352 -16.67 18.33 -16.67
C PHE A 352 -17.29 19.29 -15.65
N ASP A 353 -17.51 20.56 -16.03
CA ASP A 353 -18.01 21.59 -15.12
C ASP A 353 -19.55 21.67 -15.12
N GLY A 354 -20.16 21.50 -16.29
CA GLY A 354 -21.61 21.43 -16.49
C GLY A 354 -22.20 20.12 -15.97
N ILE A 355 -22.07 19.03 -16.73
CA ILE A 355 -22.73 17.74 -16.45
C ILE A 355 -22.15 17.00 -15.24
N MET A 356 -20.82 16.93 -15.11
CA MET A 356 -20.15 16.12 -14.08
C MET A 356 -19.88 16.86 -12.76
N GLU A 357 -20.09 18.18 -12.71
CA GLU A 357 -19.85 19.04 -11.53
C GLU A 357 -18.45 18.84 -10.88
N TYR A 358 -17.39 18.76 -11.68
CA TYR A 358 -16.01 18.57 -11.20
C TYR A 358 -15.32 19.88 -10.77
N HIS A 359 -15.97 20.63 -9.87
CA HIS A 359 -15.56 22.00 -9.47
C HIS A 359 -14.12 22.14 -8.95
N ASP A 360 -13.52 21.07 -8.42
CA ASP A 360 -12.14 21.06 -7.90
C ASP A 360 -11.08 20.67 -8.95
N LEU A 361 -11.48 20.36 -10.20
CA LEU A 361 -10.58 19.96 -11.28
C LEU A 361 -9.87 21.17 -11.90
N SER A 362 -8.54 21.21 -11.83
CA SER A 362 -7.75 22.25 -12.48
C SER A 362 -7.21 21.77 -13.82
N TRP A 363 -7.72 22.34 -14.91
CA TRP A 363 -7.14 22.19 -16.25
C TRP A 363 -5.92 23.09 -16.50
N PHE A 364 -5.54 23.92 -15.54
CA PHE A 364 -4.40 24.82 -15.59
C PHE A 364 -3.39 24.52 -14.45
N PRO A 365 -2.10 24.84 -14.61
CA PRO A 365 -1.13 24.77 -13.52
C PRO A 365 -1.55 25.63 -12.33
N LYS A 366 -1.63 25.04 -11.13
CA LYS A 366 -2.05 25.78 -9.93
C LYS A 366 -0.99 26.73 -9.37
N ALA A 367 0.28 26.50 -9.71
CA ALA A 367 1.40 27.35 -9.30
C ALA A 367 1.37 28.76 -9.94
N THR A 368 0.60 28.96 -11.01
CA THR A 368 0.42 30.27 -11.65
C THR A 368 -0.73 31.06 -11.03
N LYS A 369 -0.51 32.35 -10.74
CA LYS A 369 -1.53 33.26 -10.20
C LYS A 369 -2.79 33.29 -11.09
N LYS A 370 -3.97 33.36 -10.47
CA LYS A 370 -5.28 33.34 -11.16
C LYS A 370 -5.37 34.34 -12.32
N ASP A 371 -4.83 35.54 -12.12
CA ASP A 371 -4.85 36.66 -13.07
C ASP A 371 -4.15 36.34 -14.41
N LEU A 372 -3.30 35.30 -14.46
CA LEU A 372 -2.59 34.88 -15.67
C LEU A 372 -3.36 33.84 -16.52
N THR A 373 -4.48 33.31 -16.01
CA THR A 373 -5.27 32.29 -16.73
C THR A 373 -5.86 32.79 -18.05
N GLU A 374 -6.13 34.09 -18.18
CA GLU A 374 -6.60 34.70 -19.43
C GLU A 374 -5.59 34.60 -20.57
N HIS A 375 -4.30 34.48 -20.26
CA HIS A 375 -3.18 34.46 -21.21
C HIS A 375 -2.56 33.06 -21.40
N GLY A 376 -3.01 32.05 -20.66
CA GLY A 376 -2.53 30.67 -20.74
C GLY A 376 -3.42 29.73 -21.57
N CYS A 377 -2.92 28.54 -21.86
CA CYS A 377 -3.70 27.40 -22.33
C CYS A 377 -3.88 26.34 -21.24
N LYS A 378 -4.84 25.43 -21.44
CA LYS A 378 -5.03 24.25 -20.59
C LYS A 378 -3.85 23.28 -20.75
N ILE A 379 -3.67 22.40 -19.77
CA ILE A 379 -2.62 21.37 -19.76
C ILE A 379 -2.82 20.38 -20.92
N ALA A 380 -4.07 19.95 -21.10
CA ALA A 380 -4.49 19.08 -22.20
C ALA A 380 -5.88 19.48 -22.69
N HIS A 381 -6.17 19.13 -23.95
CA HIS A 381 -7.51 19.18 -24.52
C HIS A 381 -8.03 17.76 -24.77
N VAL A 382 -9.34 17.55 -24.66
CA VAL A 382 -9.97 16.23 -24.67
C VAL A 382 -11.10 16.20 -25.70
N MET A 383 -11.11 15.20 -26.58
CA MET A 383 -12.11 15.01 -27.64
C MET A 383 -12.77 13.63 -27.52
N PRO A 384 -14.11 13.53 -27.41
CA PRO A 384 -14.81 12.25 -27.47
C PRO A 384 -14.66 11.64 -28.87
N ARG A 385 -14.32 10.36 -28.95
CA ARG A 385 -14.15 9.65 -30.23
C ARG A 385 -15.41 8.88 -30.55
N PHE A 386 -16.08 9.27 -31.63
CA PHE A 386 -17.12 8.46 -32.27
C PHE A 386 -16.53 7.92 -33.57
N ILE A 387 -16.57 6.60 -33.74
CA ILE A 387 -15.95 5.93 -34.88
C ILE A 387 -16.96 5.08 -35.66
N MET A 388 -16.64 4.90 -36.93
CA MET A 388 -17.20 3.86 -37.78
C MET A 388 -16.02 3.02 -38.31
N VAL A 389 -16.25 1.73 -38.55
CA VAL A 389 -15.22 0.78 -39.01
C VAL A 389 -15.61 0.26 -40.37
N ASP A 390 -14.79 0.53 -41.37
CA ASP A 390 -15.08 0.23 -42.77
C ASP A 390 -13.81 -0.33 -43.45
N ASP A 391 -13.89 -1.55 -43.97
CA ASP A 391 -12.75 -2.34 -44.49
C ASP A 391 -11.52 -2.39 -43.57
N GLY A 392 -11.74 -2.48 -42.26
CA GLY A 392 -10.67 -2.53 -41.26
C GLY A 392 -9.92 -1.22 -41.03
N ALA A 393 -10.32 -0.13 -41.69
CA ALA A 393 -9.90 1.23 -41.34
C ALA A 393 -10.94 1.88 -40.42
N LYS A 394 -10.48 2.72 -39.49
CA LYS A 394 -11.36 3.54 -38.65
C LYS A 394 -11.61 4.91 -39.30
N GLU A 395 -12.85 5.36 -39.30
CA GLU A 395 -13.21 6.74 -39.58
C GLU A 395 -13.61 7.43 -38.26
N VAL A 396 -13.18 8.67 -38.04
CA VAL A 396 -13.43 9.42 -36.79
C VAL A 396 -14.32 10.62 -37.09
N LEU A 397 -15.43 10.73 -36.36
CA LEU A 397 -16.41 11.80 -36.54
C LEU A 397 -15.81 13.18 -36.16
N PRO A 398 -16.08 14.26 -36.93
CA PRO A 398 -15.61 15.61 -36.60
C PRO A 398 -16.24 16.16 -35.33
N MET A 399 -15.49 16.98 -34.59
CA MET A 399 -15.96 17.54 -33.33
C MET A 399 -17.22 18.40 -33.48
N ALA A 400 -17.33 19.16 -34.57
CA ALA A 400 -18.48 20.03 -34.83
C ALA A 400 -19.78 19.22 -35.01
N VAL A 401 -19.71 18.00 -35.55
CA VAL A 401 -20.89 17.11 -35.65
C VAL A 401 -21.33 16.63 -34.26
N ILE A 402 -20.38 16.39 -33.36
CA ILE A 402 -20.66 16.00 -31.96
C ILE A 402 -21.27 17.19 -31.20
N ILE A 403 -20.73 18.39 -31.34
CA ILE A 403 -21.29 19.61 -30.75
C ILE A 403 -22.71 19.86 -31.29
N LYS A 404 -22.90 19.78 -32.62
CA LYS A 404 -24.23 19.90 -33.24
C LYS A 404 -25.21 18.86 -32.72
N HIS A 405 -24.79 17.60 -32.57
CA HIS A 405 -25.64 16.57 -31.98
C HIS A 405 -26.09 16.94 -30.56
N ILE A 406 -25.22 17.53 -29.73
CA ILE A 406 -25.59 18.00 -28.40
C ILE A 406 -26.57 19.18 -28.49
N VAL A 407 -26.30 20.20 -29.32
CA VAL A 407 -27.21 21.36 -29.52
C VAL A 407 -28.61 20.91 -29.97
N ASP A 408 -28.69 20.04 -30.99
CA ASP A 408 -29.98 19.57 -31.55
C ASP A 408 -30.79 18.68 -30.58
N ASN A 409 -30.13 18.12 -29.56
CA ASN A 409 -30.74 17.29 -28.51
C ASN A 409 -30.94 18.02 -27.18
N PHE A 410 -30.32 19.18 -26.95
CA PHE A 410 -30.42 19.94 -25.71
C PHE A 410 -31.73 20.75 -25.66
N LYS A 411 -32.82 20.04 -25.36
CA LYS A 411 -34.20 20.56 -25.34
C LYS A 411 -35.02 19.91 -24.25
N VAL A 412 -36.15 20.54 -23.91
CA VAL A 412 -37.15 20.00 -22.97
C VAL A 412 -37.48 18.55 -23.35
N LEU A 413 -37.42 17.66 -22.37
CA LEU A 413 -37.57 16.22 -22.59
C LEU A 413 -38.97 15.89 -23.09
N CYS A 414 -39.99 16.41 -22.42
CA CYS A 414 -41.39 16.22 -22.75
C CYS A 414 -42.14 17.54 -22.57
N THR A 415 -42.78 18.05 -23.62
CA THR A 415 -43.70 19.19 -23.53
C THR A 415 -45.08 18.72 -23.07
N ASP A 416 -45.96 19.64 -22.65
CA ASP A 416 -47.35 19.31 -22.26
C ASP A 416 -48.10 18.65 -23.45
N GLU A 417 -47.87 19.11 -24.70
CA GLU A 417 -48.42 18.49 -25.92
C GLU A 417 -47.93 17.04 -26.11
N MET A 418 -46.64 16.78 -25.91
CA MET A 418 -46.07 15.44 -25.97
C MET A 418 -46.67 14.55 -24.88
N ALA A 419 -46.80 15.05 -23.64
CA ALA A 419 -47.37 14.27 -22.53
C ALA A 419 -48.79 13.76 -22.86
N HIS A 420 -49.61 14.59 -23.50
CA HIS A 420 -50.94 14.19 -23.98
C HIS A 420 -50.89 13.09 -25.05
N SER A 421 -50.01 13.20 -26.07
CA SER A 421 -49.84 12.15 -27.10
C SER A 421 -49.35 10.82 -26.49
N LEU A 422 -48.34 10.88 -25.61
CA LEU A 422 -47.72 9.71 -24.98
C LEU A 422 -48.70 8.95 -24.08
N GLY A 423 -49.66 9.64 -23.45
CA GLY A 423 -50.72 9.01 -22.65
C GLY A 423 -51.80 8.29 -23.46
N VAL A 424 -51.91 8.55 -24.76
CA VAL A 424 -52.92 7.96 -25.66
C VAL A 424 -52.31 6.90 -26.59
N MET A 425 -51.10 7.13 -27.09
CA MET A 425 -50.49 6.34 -28.16
C MET A 425 -49.28 5.53 -27.65
N ARG A 426 -49.46 4.22 -27.48
CA ARG A 426 -48.40 3.30 -27.01
C ARG A 426 -47.13 3.29 -27.87
N ASN A 427 -47.27 3.45 -29.18
CA ASN A 427 -46.11 3.48 -30.10
C ASN A 427 -45.26 4.74 -29.86
N ASP A 428 -45.89 5.89 -29.63
CA ASP A 428 -45.22 7.15 -29.35
C ASP A 428 -44.49 7.05 -28.01
N PHE A 429 -45.14 6.47 -26.98
CA PHE A 429 -44.48 6.19 -25.70
C PHE A 429 -43.29 5.26 -25.83
N GLN A 430 -43.39 4.17 -26.60
CA GLN A 430 -42.28 3.24 -26.81
C GLN A 430 -41.09 3.90 -27.56
N SER A 431 -41.38 4.80 -28.50
CA SER A 431 -40.38 5.59 -29.22
C SER A 431 -39.68 6.59 -28.28
N PHE A 432 -40.46 7.37 -27.53
CA PHE A 432 -39.97 8.32 -26.51
C PHE A 432 -39.12 7.64 -25.43
N ARG A 433 -39.60 6.52 -24.88
CA ARG A 433 -38.85 5.68 -23.94
C ARG A 433 -37.52 5.25 -24.54
N SER A 434 -37.52 4.79 -25.80
CA SER A 434 -36.31 4.30 -26.47
C SER A 434 -35.29 5.41 -26.76
N SER A 435 -35.72 6.67 -26.91
CA SER A 435 -34.83 7.80 -27.18
C SER A 435 -34.17 8.37 -25.92
N ALA A 436 -34.86 8.34 -24.78
CA ALA A 436 -34.41 8.96 -23.53
C ALA A 436 -33.94 7.96 -22.44
N GLN A 437 -34.31 6.67 -22.52
CA GLN A 437 -33.80 5.65 -21.59
C GLN A 437 -32.29 5.40 -21.83
N ASN A 438 -31.52 5.26 -20.74
CA ASN A 438 -30.06 5.19 -20.72
C ASN A 438 -29.35 6.43 -21.27
N LYS A 439 -30.03 7.59 -21.30
CA LYS A 439 -29.42 8.90 -21.55
C LYS A 439 -29.24 9.69 -20.26
N ILE A 440 -28.43 10.74 -20.33
CA ILE A 440 -28.31 11.73 -19.28
C ILE A 440 -29.35 12.81 -19.51
N LEU A 441 -30.04 13.20 -18.44
CA LEU A 441 -31.02 14.28 -18.41
C LEU A 441 -30.52 15.37 -17.45
N VAL A 442 -30.87 16.61 -17.73
CA VAL A 442 -30.60 17.74 -16.81
C VAL A 442 -31.88 18.35 -16.25
N ASN A 443 -31.86 18.73 -14.98
CA ASN A 443 -32.87 19.58 -14.35
C ASN A 443 -32.17 20.85 -13.87
N LEU A 444 -32.48 21.98 -14.51
CA LEU A 444 -31.82 23.26 -14.29
C LEU A 444 -32.15 23.87 -12.92
N ASN A 445 -33.23 23.45 -12.28
CA ASN A 445 -33.73 23.99 -11.02
C ASN A 445 -33.20 23.24 -9.78
N LYS A 446 -32.31 22.24 -9.98
CA LYS A 446 -31.92 21.28 -8.95
C LYS A 446 -30.43 20.88 -9.01
N ARG A 447 -29.94 20.30 -7.91
CA ARG A 447 -28.56 19.80 -7.74
C ARG A 447 -28.57 18.31 -7.34
N PRO A 448 -27.74 17.44 -7.96
CA PRO A 448 -26.85 17.73 -9.08
C PRO A 448 -27.66 18.08 -10.33
N VAL A 449 -27.10 18.91 -11.21
CA VAL A 449 -27.84 19.37 -12.41
C VAL A 449 -28.19 18.22 -13.36
N ALA A 450 -27.42 17.12 -13.35
CA ALA A 450 -27.57 15.99 -14.27
C ALA A 450 -27.79 14.64 -13.54
N ILE A 451 -28.64 13.79 -14.13
CA ILE A 451 -28.87 12.39 -13.71
C ILE A 451 -29.02 11.46 -14.91
N ARG A 452 -28.75 10.16 -14.71
CA ARG A 452 -29.02 9.09 -15.68
C ARG A 452 -30.48 8.62 -15.60
N ALA A 453 -31.18 8.58 -16.73
CA ALA A 453 -32.51 7.96 -16.84
C ALA A 453 -32.40 6.45 -17.02
N ASP A 454 -32.57 5.65 -15.95
CA ASP A 454 -32.47 4.19 -16.04
C ASP A 454 -33.72 3.55 -16.64
N MET A 455 -34.90 4.10 -16.32
CA MET A 455 -36.20 3.68 -16.84
C MET A 455 -37.08 4.90 -17.05
N ILE A 456 -38.00 4.79 -18.01
CA ILE A 456 -39.06 5.75 -18.26
C ILE A 456 -40.36 4.95 -18.21
N ASP A 457 -41.22 5.32 -17.26
CA ASP A 457 -42.43 4.58 -16.90
C ASP A 457 -43.66 5.44 -17.24
N GLU A 458 -44.77 4.79 -17.62
CA GLU A 458 -46.03 5.47 -17.93
C GLU A 458 -46.65 6.09 -16.67
N CYS A 459 -47.33 7.23 -16.82
CA CYS A 459 -48.15 7.79 -15.75
C CYS A 459 -49.46 6.99 -15.61
N HIS A 460 -49.50 6.00 -14.73
CA HIS A 460 -50.71 5.21 -14.50
C HIS A 460 -51.79 6.02 -13.78
N PHE A 461 -52.90 6.28 -14.48
CA PHE A 461 -54.06 7.09 -14.06
C PHE A 461 -54.85 6.58 -12.82
N PHE A 462 -54.48 5.45 -12.22
CA PHE A 462 -55.31 4.81 -11.19
C PHE A 462 -55.15 5.44 -9.80
N GLY A 463 -55.92 6.52 -9.58
CA GLY A 463 -56.43 6.88 -8.25
C GLY A 463 -55.61 7.87 -7.41
N ASN A 464 -54.58 8.52 -7.97
CA ASN A 464 -53.79 9.52 -7.25
C ASN A 464 -53.89 10.91 -7.91
N PRO A 465 -54.62 11.89 -7.31
CA PRO A 465 -54.89 13.20 -7.93
C PRO A 465 -53.67 14.16 -7.97
N PHE A 466 -52.48 13.70 -7.57
CA PHE A 466 -51.24 14.48 -7.52
C PHE A 466 -50.29 14.24 -8.71
N HIS A 467 -50.68 13.45 -9.71
CA HIS A 467 -49.87 13.26 -10.92
C HIS A 467 -50.20 14.30 -12.00
N ASP A 468 -49.15 14.86 -12.60
CA ASP A 468 -49.19 15.96 -13.57
C ASP A 468 -49.37 15.50 -15.04
N GLY A 469 -49.56 14.19 -15.26
CA GLY A 469 -49.79 13.60 -16.59
C GLY A 469 -48.51 13.29 -17.39
N PHE A 470 -47.34 13.68 -16.89
CA PHE A 470 -46.06 13.45 -17.57
C PHE A 470 -45.50 12.03 -17.31
N PRO A 471 -44.72 11.46 -18.23
CA PRO A 471 -43.94 10.25 -17.99
C PRO A 471 -43.05 10.35 -16.75
N ILE A 472 -42.82 9.22 -16.08
CA ILE A 472 -42.00 9.17 -14.87
C ILE A 472 -40.56 8.78 -15.24
N VAL A 473 -39.60 9.65 -14.91
CA VAL A 473 -38.17 9.38 -15.00
C VAL A 473 -37.74 8.66 -13.73
N THR A 474 -37.23 7.43 -13.87
CA THR A 474 -36.74 6.62 -12.74
C THR A 474 -35.22 6.50 -12.78
N HIS A 475 -34.55 6.93 -11.71
CA HIS A 475 -33.10 6.80 -11.49
C HIS A 475 -32.80 5.84 -10.35
N HIS A 476 -31.79 4.98 -10.53
CA HIS A 476 -31.26 4.07 -9.54
C HIS A 476 -29.89 4.56 -9.07
N THR A 477 -29.86 5.31 -7.97
CA THR A 477 -28.60 5.70 -7.32
C THR A 477 -28.19 4.70 -6.25
N PHE A 478 -26.95 4.82 -5.78
CA PHE A 478 -26.47 4.11 -4.60
C PHE A 478 -26.44 5.05 -3.40
N ARG A 479 -26.83 4.54 -2.23
CA ARG A 479 -26.67 5.29 -0.99
C ARG A 479 -25.18 5.64 -0.77
N VAL A 480 -24.89 6.93 -0.69
CA VAL A 480 -23.57 7.46 -0.33
C VAL A 480 -23.14 6.86 1.02
N PRO A 481 -21.95 6.23 1.14
CA PRO A 481 -21.49 5.60 2.38
C PRO A 481 -21.48 6.57 3.57
N ASP A 482 -21.14 7.83 3.34
CA ASP A 482 -21.09 8.86 4.38
C ASP A 482 -22.47 9.29 4.87
N TYR A 483 -23.50 9.13 4.02
CA TYR A 483 -24.91 9.31 4.38
C TYR A 483 -25.50 8.04 4.99
N SER A 484 -24.67 7.01 5.25
CA SER A 484 -25.09 5.78 5.92
C SER A 484 -24.81 5.85 7.43
N LEU A 485 -25.68 5.19 8.21
CA LEU A 485 -25.54 5.13 9.67
C LEU A 485 -24.23 4.42 10.10
N ALA A 486 -23.47 3.83 9.17
CA ALA A 486 -22.12 3.33 9.43
C ALA A 486 -21.16 4.42 9.95
N ASN A 487 -21.43 5.69 9.66
CA ASN A 487 -20.67 6.83 10.19
C ASN A 487 -21.23 7.43 11.48
N LEU A 488 -22.44 7.07 11.93
CA LEU A 488 -22.91 7.50 13.24
C LEU A 488 -22.02 6.89 14.33
N LYS A 489 -21.53 7.75 15.22
CA LYS A 489 -20.74 7.39 16.39
C LYS A 489 -21.40 6.27 17.21
N GLU A 490 -22.69 6.42 17.50
CA GLU A 490 -23.49 5.41 18.22
C GLU A 490 -23.44 4.02 17.54
N TYR A 491 -23.54 3.96 16.22
CA TYR A 491 -23.53 2.70 15.49
C TYR A 491 -22.11 2.09 15.38
N LYS A 492 -21.08 2.92 15.22
CA LYS A 492 -19.67 2.51 15.31
C LYS A 492 -19.37 1.93 16.70
N ASP A 493 -19.83 2.58 17.75
CA ASP A 493 -19.68 2.15 19.14
C ASP A 493 -20.42 0.83 19.40
N LYS A 494 -21.67 0.67 18.92
CA LYS A 494 -22.40 -0.61 19.01
C LYS A 494 -21.76 -1.74 18.19
N ILE A 495 -21.22 -1.47 16.98
CA ILE A 495 -20.39 -2.44 16.24
C ILE A 495 -19.16 -2.86 17.04
N ARG A 496 -18.47 -1.90 17.68
CA ARG A 496 -17.27 -2.16 18.47
C ARG A 496 -17.61 -3.02 19.68
N GLN A 497 -18.66 -2.68 20.42
CA GLN A 497 -19.19 -3.48 21.54
C GLN A 497 -19.58 -4.90 21.09
N PHE A 498 -20.37 -5.04 20.02
CA PHE A 498 -20.74 -6.35 19.47
C PHE A 498 -19.52 -7.17 19.03
N SER A 499 -18.50 -6.53 18.45
CA SER A 499 -17.26 -7.21 18.02
C SER A 499 -16.40 -7.65 19.20
N ILE A 500 -16.41 -6.90 20.31
CA ILE A 500 -15.77 -7.29 21.58
C ILE A 500 -16.51 -8.50 22.16
N LEU A 501 -17.83 -8.42 22.35
CA LEU A 501 -18.66 -9.52 22.88
C LEU A 501 -18.60 -10.78 21.99
N LYS A 502 -18.50 -10.63 20.67
CA LYS A 502 -18.32 -11.76 19.76
C LYS A 502 -16.98 -12.47 19.95
N LYS A 503 -15.89 -11.73 20.18
CA LYS A 503 -14.60 -12.33 20.55
C LYS A 503 -14.68 -13.01 21.91
N GLU A 504 -15.36 -12.39 22.87
CA GLU A 504 -15.61 -12.95 24.21
C GLU A 504 -16.35 -14.31 24.12
N PHE A 505 -17.46 -14.35 23.38
CA PHE A 505 -18.24 -15.56 23.10
C PHE A 505 -17.44 -16.67 22.40
N GLN A 506 -16.52 -16.31 21.49
CA GLN A 506 -15.64 -17.28 20.83
C GLN A 506 -14.54 -17.83 21.74
N THR A 507 -14.16 -17.08 22.78
CA THR A 507 -13.04 -17.43 23.67
C THR A 507 -13.48 -18.26 24.88
N ASN A 508 -14.72 -18.09 25.35
CA ASN A 508 -15.24 -18.72 26.56
C ASN A 508 -16.43 -19.65 26.25
N LYS A 509 -16.20 -20.96 26.16
CA LYS A 509 -17.27 -21.95 25.84
C LYS A 509 -17.99 -22.56 27.05
N ASN A 510 -17.48 -22.41 28.28
CA ASN A 510 -17.85 -23.25 29.43
C ASN A 510 -18.36 -22.51 30.69
N ILE A 511 -18.89 -21.28 30.59
CA ILE A 511 -19.26 -20.44 31.76
C ILE A 511 -20.77 -20.12 31.77
N GLY A 512 -21.40 -20.06 32.95
CA GLY A 512 -22.81 -19.66 33.12
C GLY A 512 -23.17 -18.25 32.59
N ASN A 513 -22.19 -17.36 32.38
CA ASN A 513 -22.40 -16.07 31.71
C ASN A 513 -22.55 -16.18 30.18
N PHE A 514 -22.40 -17.38 29.59
CA PHE A 514 -22.54 -17.59 28.15
C PHE A 514 -23.92 -17.19 27.63
N GLU A 515 -24.98 -17.44 28.40
CA GLU A 515 -26.33 -16.97 28.06
C GLU A 515 -26.45 -15.44 28.17
N LEU A 516 -25.86 -14.81 29.19
CA LEU A 516 -25.89 -13.35 29.33
C LEU A 516 -25.14 -12.65 28.19
N ILE A 517 -23.96 -13.13 27.79
CA ILE A 517 -23.22 -12.62 26.63
C ILE A 517 -24.04 -12.83 25.35
N LYS A 518 -24.66 -14.01 25.19
CA LYS A 518 -25.53 -14.31 24.04
C LYS A 518 -26.78 -13.41 24.01
N ILE A 519 -27.38 -13.09 25.15
CA ILE A 519 -28.50 -12.15 25.29
C ILE A 519 -28.05 -10.73 24.96
N GLN A 520 -26.92 -10.26 25.49
CA GLN A 520 -26.36 -8.94 25.18
C GLN A 520 -25.96 -8.81 23.71
N MET A 521 -25.35 -9.85 23.11
CA MET A 521 -25.08 -9.92 21.68
C MET A 521 -26.36 -9.88 20.86
N ASN A 522 -27.41 -10.62 21.26
CA ASN A 522 -28.70 -10.60 20.60
C ASN A 522 -29.41 -9.24 20.74
N MET A 523 -29.28 -8.57 21.89
CA MET A 523 -29.80 -7.22 22.13
C MET A 523 -29.08 -6.19 21.27
N LEU A 524 -27.75 -6.17 21.27
CA LEU A 524 -26.97 -5.30 20.40
C LEU A 524 -27.17 -5.63 18.92
N GLU A 525 -27.34 -6.90 18.55
CA GLU A 525 -27.70 -7.28 17.19
C GLU A 525 -29.13 -6.83 16.84
N LYS A 526 -30.07 -6.84 17.79
CA LYS A 526 -31.44 -6.34 17.62
C LYS A 526 -31.46 -4.81 17.50
N GLU A 527 -30.77 -4.08 18.38
CA GLU A 527 -30.59 -2.62 18.26
C GLU A 527 -29.86 -2.25 16.97
N MET A 528 -28.79 -2.95 16.62
CA MET A 528 -28.12 -2.75 15.33
C MET A 528 -29.02 -3.14 14.14
N LYS A 529 -29.93 -4.12 14.30
CA LYS A 529 -30.96 -4.45 13.31
C LYS A 529 -32.05 -3.40 13.25
N GLU A 530 -32.43 -2.75 14.35
CA GLU A 530 -33.45 -1.69 14.42
C GLU A 530 -32.91 -0.37 13.88
N ILE A 531 -31.70 0.03 14.27
CA ILE A 531 -30.92 1.13 13.66
C ILE A 531 -30.74 0.83 12.16
N ARG A 532 -30.35 -0.40 11.79
CA ARG A 532 -30.35 -0.82 10.37
C ARG A 532 -31.73 -0.76 9.76
N HIS A 533 -32.82 -1.12 10.45
CA HIS A 533 -34.16 -1.20 9.88
C HIS A 533 -34.71 0.19 9.56
N GLN A 534 -34.54 1.13 10.48
CA GLN A 534 -34.74 2.56 10.28
C GLN A 534 -33.86 3.10 9.12
N ALA A 535 -32.67 2.54 8.91
CA ALA A 535 -31.83 2.81 7.72
C ALA A 535 -32.26 2.08 6.44
N THR A 536 -32.81 0.88 6.51
CA THR A 536 -32.99 -0.05 5.38
C THR A 536 -34.33 0.15 4.70
N LYS A 537 -34.54 1.36 4.21
CA LYS A 537 -35.07 1.47 2.86
C LYS A 537 -33.90 1.14 1.89
N LYS A 538 -34.19 0.44 0.78
CA LYS A 538 -33.26 -0.31 -0.13
C LYS A 538 -31.83 0.27 -0.31
N LYS A 539 -30.79 -0.58 -0.43
CA LYS A 539 -29.38 -0.18 -0.74
C LYS A 539 -29.23 0.57 -2.07
N ILE A 540 -29.93 0.09 -3.10
CA ILE A 540 -30.15 0.82 -4.34
C ILE A 540 -31.36 1.72 -4.08
N ARG A 541 -31.18 3.01 -4.31
CA ARG A 541 -32.20 4.03 -4.14
C ARG A 541 -32.84 4.29 -5.48
N GLU A 542 -34.04 3.78 -5.62
CA GLU A 542 -34.96 4.15 -6.69
C GLU A 542 -35.56 5.51 -6.34
N VAL A 543 -35.36 6.49 -7.22
CA VAL A 543 -35.91 7.83 -7.09
C VAL A 543 -36.62 8.18 -8.40
N ARG A 544 -37.81 8.75 -8.29
CA ARG A 544 -38.75 8.95 -9.40
C ARG A 544 -39.19 10.42 -9.44
N TRP A 545 -39.25 11.01 -10.62
CA TRP A 545 -39.76 12.37 -10.84
C TRP A 545 -40.59 12.42 -12.13
N SER A 546 -41.40 13.47 -12.26
CA SER A 546 -42.02 13.85 -13.53
C SER A 546 -40.95 14.24 -14.56
N ALA A 547 -41.15 13.84 -15.82
CA ALA A 547 -40.32 14.25 -16.95
C ALA A 547 -40.40 15.76 -17.27
N ARG A 548 -41.38 16.49 -16.72
CA ARG A 548 -41.70 17.88 -17.04
C ARG A 548 -40.53 18.86 -16.85
N GLU A 549 -39.77 18.72 -15.77
CA GLU A 549 -38.65 19.62 -15.44
C GLU A 549 -37.29 19.18 -16.04
N PHE A 550 -37.27 18.13 -16.86
CA PHE A 550 -36.04 17.60 -17.43
C PHE A 550 -35.83 18.06 -18.88
N MET A 551 -34.57 18.25 -19.24
CA MET A 551 -34.12 18.39 -20.62
C MET A 551 -33.27 17.19 -21.00
N SER A 552 -33.36 16.77 -22.26
CA SER A 552 -32.46 15.77 -22.84
C SER A 552 -31.09 16.37 -23.11
N THR A 553 -30.05 15.54 -23.12
CA THR A 553 -28.68 15.94 -23.49
C THR A 553 -28.16 15.23 -24.75
N GLY A 554 -28.85 14.18 -25.21
CA GLY A 554 -28.36 13.27 -26.26
C GLY A 554 -27.22 12.33 -25.86
N ILE A 555 -26.44 12.63 -24.80
CA ILE A 555 -25.28 11.83 -24.38
C ILE A 555 -25.63 10.68 -23.42
N GLY A 556 -24.81 9.63 -23.45
CA GLY A 556 -24.93 8.45 -22.58
C GLY A 556 -23.91 8.42 -21.42
N PRO A 557 -24.10 7.50 -20.45
CA PRO A 557 -23.18 7.28 -19.32
C PRO A 557 -21.76 6.85 -19.69
N ASP A 558 -21.58 6.32 -20.91
CA ASP A 558 -20.29 5.83 -21.41
C ASP A 558 -19.27 6.96 -21.60
N LEU A 559 -19.72 8.15 -22.02
CA LEU A 559 -18.88 9.35 -22.12
C LEU A 559 -18.38 9.84 -20.74
N ILE A 560 -19.14 9.62 -19.68
CA ILE A 560 -18.83 10.05 -18.30
C ILE A 560 -17.71 9.18 -17.70
N GLU A 561 -17.83 7.87 -17.84
CA GLU A 561 -16.89 6.90 -17.26
C GLU A 561 -15.52 7.02 -17.92
N HIS A 562 -15.48 7.10 -19.26
CA HIS A 562 -14.22 7.34 -19.98
C HIS A 562 -13.68 8.78 -19.75
N GLY A 563 -14.56 9.76 -19.55
CA GLY A 563 -14.16 11.14 -19.24
C GLY A 563 -13.47 11.24 -17.88
N THR A 564 -13.95 10.47 -16.90
CA THR A 564 -13.32 10.31 -15.58
C THR A 564 -11.90 9.73 -15.71
N LEU A 565 -11.72 8.71 -16.55
CA LEU A 565 -10.39 8.14 -16.84
C LEU A 565 -9.48 9.12 -17.57
N ALA A 566 -10.01 10.00 -18.43
CA ALA A 566 -9.21 11.05 -19.07
C ALA A 566 -8.65 12.06 -18.05
N CYS A 567 -9.45 12.49 -17.06
CA CYS A 567 -8.98 13.33 -15.95
C CYS A 567 -7.88 12.64 -15.12
N LEU A 568 -8.02 11.34 -14.86
CA LEU A 568 -7.03 10.53 -14.17
C LEU A 568 -5.71 10.45 -14.96
N ILE A 569 -5.76 10.19 -16.26
CA ILE A 569 -4.58 10.17 -17.14
C ILE A 569 -3.85 11.51 -17.15
N VAL A 570 -4.57 12.63 -17.29
CA VAL A 570 -3.95 13.97 -17.29
C VAL A 570 -3.22 14.22 -15.97
N SER A 571 -3.78 13.77 -14.85
CA SER A 571 -3.13 13.83 -13.54
C SER A 571 -1.87 12.94 -13.45
N TYR A 572 -1.87 11.75 -14.05
CA TYR A 572 -0.67 10.90 -14.12
C TYR A 572 0.42 11.48 -15.03
N VAL A 573 0.07 12.12 -16.14
CA VAL A 573 1.03 12.84 -17.01
C VAL A 573 1.72 13.95 -16.23
N ARG A 574 0.95 14.78 -15.51
CA ARG A 574 1.48 15.85 -14.66
C ARG A 574 2.41 15.31 -13.57
N PHE A 575 2.04 14.19 -12.94
CA PHE A 575 2.90 13.52 -11.96
C PHE A 575 4.21 13.01 -12.58
N ASN A 576 4.13 12.30 -13.70
CA ASN A 576 5.31 11.74 -14.36
C ASN A 576 6.29 12.84 -14.82
N ASN A 577 5.78 13.97 -15.32
CA ASN A 577 6.60 15.12 -15.69
C ASN A 577 7.27 15.76 -14.45
N ALA A 578 6.62 15.72 -13.28
CA ALA A 578 7.26 16.16 -12.03
C ALA A 578 8.36 15.17 -11.58
N LEU A 579 8.15 13.86 -11.75
CA LEU A 579 9.18 12.84 -11.47
C LEU A 579 10.43 13.01 -12.34
N ASP A 580 10.31 13.50 -13.58
CA ASP A 580 11.48 13.82 -14.41
C ASP A 580 12.45 14.80 -13.70
N ILE A 581 11.91 15.76 -12.94
CA ILE A 581 12.69 16.77 -12.20
C ILE A 581 13.32 16.15 -10.94
N LEU A 582 12.59 15.29 -10.22
CA LEU A 582 13.12 14.56 -9.08
C LEU A 582 14.32 13.70 -9.50
N GLU A 583 14.18 12.95 -10.60
CA GLU A 583 15.25 12.11 -11.16
C GLU A 583 16.45 12.94 -11.66
N GLN A 584 16.21 13.98 -12.47
CA GLN A 584 17.29 14.70 -13.17
C GLN A 584 17.96 15.79 -12.31
N GLU A 585 17.18 16.65 -11.63
CA GLU A 585 17.73 17.81 -10.93
C GLU A 585 18.16 17.49 -9.49
N LYS A 586 17.43 16.62 -8.79
CA LYS A 586 17.65 16.33 -7.36
C LYS A 586 18.46 15.06 -7.15
N MET A 587 17.91 13.92 -7.56
CA MET A 587 18.51 12.62 -7.36
C MET A 587 19.72 12.39 -8.26
N GLN A 588 19.77 13.01 -9.44
CA GLN A 588 20.76 12.72 -10.48
C GLN A 588 20.83 11.22 -10.81
N TYR A 589 19.67 10.57 -10.74
CA TYR A 589 19.47 9.14 -10.97
C TYR A 589 18.14 8.94 -11.69
N LYS A 590 18.18 8.24 -12.81
CA LYS A 590 17.00 7.93 -13.63
C LYS A 590 16.66 6.46 -13.45
N PHE A 591 15.43 6.16 -13.01
CA PHE A 591 15.01 4.77 -12.81
C PHE A 591 14.87 4.03 -14.15
N LYS A 592 15.20 2.75 -14.15
CA LYS A 592 14.87 1.83 -15.25
C LYS A 592 13.39 1.45 -15.19
N ASP A 593 12.88 1.21 -13.98
CA ASP A 593 11.47 0.98 -13.70
C ASP A 593 10.86 2.05 -12.77
N ARG A 594 10.07 2.96 -13.35
CA ARG A 594 9.39 4.00 -12.56
C ARG A 594 8.28 3.49 -11.65
N ARG A 595 7.86 2.21 -11.75
CA ARG A 595 6.95 1.60 -10.77
C ARG A 595 7.57 1.57 -9.38
N LEU A 596 8.89 1.31 -9.30
CA LEU A 596 9.62 1.31 -8.02
C LEU A 596 9.69 2.72 -7.41
N LEU A 597 9.97 3.76 -8.21
CA LEU A 597 9.93 5.15 -7.76
C LEU A 597 8.54 5.56 -7.26
N LYS A 598 7.48 5.25 -8.02
CA LYS A 598 6.10 5.52 -7.60
C LYS A 598 5.73 4.77 -6.33
N LEU A 599 6.16 3.51 -6.19
CA LEU A 599 5.93 2.70 -4.99
C LEU A 599 6.66 3.29 -3.77
N ALA A 600 7.91 3.75 -3.91
CA ALA A 600 8.66 4.41 -2.84
C ALA A 600 7.97 5.68 -2.33
N LEU A 601 7.40 6.48 -3.25
CA LEU A 601 6.65 7.71 -2.96
C LEU A 601 5.20 7.48 -2.47
N SER A 602 4.73 6.23 -2.45
CA SER A 602 3.41 5.87 -1.93
C SER A 602 3.41 5.83 -0.39
N HIS A 603 2.25 5.96 0.25
CA HIS A 603 2.14 5.98 1.72
C HIS A 603 0.93 5.18 2.20
N ILE A 604 0.99 4.57 3.39
CA ILE A 604 -0.09 3.71 3.94
C ILE A 604 -1.45 4.40 4.06
N SER A 605 -1.49 5.74 4.18
CA SER A 605 -2.75 6.51 4.16
C SER A 605 -3.45 6.55 2.80
N LYS A 606 -2.88 5.91 1.77
CA LYS A 606 -3.42 5.66 0.41
C LYS A 606 -4.12 6.86 -0.21
N TYR A 607 -3.32 7.70 -0.87
CA TYR A 607 -3.84 8.81 -1.67
C TYR A 607 -4.46 8.31 -3.00
N GLU A 608 -5.76 8.03 -2.98
CA GLU A 608 -6.57 7.79 -4.19
C GLU A 608 -6.73 9.09 -5.01
N LYS A 609 -5.75 9.43 -5.88
CA LYS A 609 -5.93 10.54 -6.84
C LYS A 609 -6.76 10.07 -8.03
N LEU A 610 -7.98 10.61 -8.17
CA LEU A 610 -8.89 10.37 -9.31
C LEU A 610 -8.89 11.58 -10.27
N GLY A 611 -7.74 12.24 -10.43
CA GLY A 611 -7.57 13.51 -11.13
C GLY A 611 -8.12 14.74 -10.41
N THR A 612 -9.23 14.60 -9.68
CA THR A 612 -9.84 15.65 -8.85
C THR A 612 -10.28 15.11 -7.48
N ASN A 613 -11.10 15.87 -6.74
CA ASN A 613 -11.71 15.48 -5.48
C ASN A 613 -12.40 14.10 -5.57
N SER A 614 -11.98 13.16 -4.72
CA SER A 614 -12.46 11.77 -4.72
C SER A 614 -13.98 11.65 -4.60
N ASP A 615 -14.60 12.57 -3.86
CA ASP A 615 -16.03 12.56 -3.60
C ASP A 615 -16.80 13.08 -4.81
N HIS A 616 -16.25 14.08 -5.52
CA HIS A 616 -16.83 14.56 -6.77
C HIS A 616 -16.91 13.44 -7.80
N VAL A 617 -15.81 12.71 -7.98
CA VAL A 617 -15.76 11.55 -8.89
C VAL A 617 -16.76 10.47 -8.46
N LYS A 618 -16.75 10.07 -7.19
CA LYS A 618 -17.64 9.01 -6.66
C LYS A 618 -19.12 9.40 -6.70
N ASN A 619 -19.47 10.67 -6.55
CA ASN A 619 -20.83 11.17 -6.70
C ASN A 619 -21.26 11.13 -8.17
N SER A 620 -20.48 11.72 -9.08
CA SER A 620 -20.84 11.82 -10.50
C SER A 620 -20.92 10.44 -11.17
N LEU A 621 -20.05 9.49 -10.82
CA LEU A 621 -20.16 8.10 -11.31
C LEU A 621 -21.42 7.37 -10.83
N ARG A 622 -21.99 7.73 -9.67
CA ARG A 622 -23.29 7.18 -9.21
C ARG A 622 -24.46 7.85 -9.94
N ASN A 623 -24.40 9.17 -10.09
CA ASN A 623 -25.49 10.00 -10.62
C ASN A 623 -25.63 9.91 -12.14
N VAL A 624 -24.52 9.96 -12.89
CA VAL A 624 -24.47 10.02 -14.36
C VAL A 624 -23.59 8.95 -15.02
N GLY A 625 -22.73 8.25 -14.26
CA GLY A 625 -22.00 7.06 -14.73
C GLY A 625 -22.90 5.82 -14.91
N TYR A 626 -22.33 4.65 -15.21
CA TYR A 626 -23.11 3.44 -15.50
C TYR A 626 -23.96 2.96 -14.30
N ARG A 627 -25.12 2.39 -14.62
CA ARG A 627 -25.93 1.64 -13.65
C ARG A 627 -25.17 0.38 -13.21
N ARG A 628 -24.69 0.41 -11.97
CA ARG A 628 -24.02 -0.71 -11.31
C ARG A 628 -25.02 -1.63 -10.62
N ASN A 629 -24.65 -2.90 -10.41
CA ASN A 629 -25.45 -3.91 -9.70
C ASN A 629 -24.56 -4.60 -8.66
N ARG A 630 -24.54 -4.12 -7.40
CA ARG A 630 -23.71 -4.69 -6.32
C ARG A 630 -24.18 -6.06 -5.84
N TYR A 631 -23.86 -7.10 -6.63
CA TYR A 631 -24.00 -8.52 -6.25
C TYR A 631 -22.66 -9.24 -6.04
N SER A 632 -21.51 -8.57 -6.24
CA SER A 632 -20.20 -9.07 -5.80
C SER A 632 -20.12 -9.05 -4.26
N LYS A 633 -20.12 -10.24 -3.63
CA LYS A 633 -19.69 -10.38 -2.23
C LYS A 633 -18.22 -10.00 -2.18
N LYS A 634 -17.83 -9.01 -1.35
CA LYS A 634 -16.40 -8.81 -1.02
C LYS A 634 -15.83 -10.16 -0.57
N PRO A 635 -14.69 -10.64 -1.12
CA PRO A 635 -14.00 -11.78 -0.56
C PRO A 635 -13.70 -11.48 0.91
N LYS A 636 -14.02 -12.42 1.80
CA LYS A 636 -13.72 -12.29 3.22
C LYS A 636 -12.22 -12.52 3.42
N VAL A 637 -11.42 -11.48 3.22
CA VAL A 637 -10.03 -11.47 3.69
C VAL A 637 -10.09 -11.54 5.22
N SER A 638 -9.85 -12.74 5.77
CA SER A 638 -9.82 -12.96 7.21
C SER A 638 -8.49 -12.46 7.76
N THR A 639 -8.43 -11.18 8.13
CA THR A 639 -7.26 -10.52 8.73
C THR A 639 -6.95 -10.98 10.17
N SER A 640 -7.35 -12.21 10.54
CA SER A 640 -7.14 -12.77 11.88
C SER A 640 -7.13 -14.31 11.94
N THR A 641 -6.74 -14.99 10.85
CA THR A 641 -6.42 -16.43 10.88
C THR A 641 -4.90 -16.58 10.77
N PRO A 642 -4.22 -17.39 11.61
CA PRO A 642 -2.79 -17.62 11.44
C PRO A 642 -2.54 -18.30 10.10
N LEU A 643 -1.80 -17.66 9.20
CA LEU A 643 -1.49 -18.18 7.86
C LEU A 643 -0.35 -19.23 7.90
N SER A 644 -0.16 -19.93 9.02
CA SER A 644 1.01 -20.77 9.29
C SER A 644 0.87 -22.24 8.85
N LYS A 645 -0.10 -22.55 7.97
CA LYS A 645 -0.41 -23.94 7.56
C LYS A 645 -0.62 -24.18 6.07
N ASN A 646 -0.65 -23.13 5.24
CA ASN A 646 -0.78 -23.27 3.79
C ASN A 646 0.44 -22.62 3.14
N ILE A 647 1.49 -23.43 2.92
CA ILE A 647 2.67 -23.06 2.10
C ILE A 647 2.56 -23.65 0.69
N ASP A 648 1.54 -24.48 0.43
CA ASP A 648 1.33 -25.10 -0.87
C ASP A 648 0.59 -24.17 -1.84
N GLU A 649 1.28 -23.92 -2.96
CA GLU A 649 0.77 -23.50 -4.27
C GLU A 649 0.07 -22.12 -4.44
N GLY A 650 0.81 -21.20 -5.06
CA GLY A 650 0.32 -20.55 -6.28
C GLY A 650 -0.56 -19.30 -6.19
N THR A 651 -0.82 -18.73 -5.00
CA THR A 651 -1.59 -17.47 -4.88
C THR A 651 -0.72 -16.23 -4.65
N LEU A 652 -0.16 -15.71 -5.75
CA LEU A 652 0.68 -14.49 -5.83
C LEU A 652 -0.05 -13.15 -5.53
N ASP A 653 -1.33 -13.19 -5.20
CA ASP A 653 -2.27 -12.07 -5.37
C ASP A 653 -2.43 -11.15 -4.12
N GLN A 654 -1.35 -10.97 -3.35
CA GLN A 654 -1.28 -9.99 -2.24
C GLN A 654 -0.10 -9.04 -2.44
N THR A 655 -0.19 -8.20 -3.47
CA THR A 655 0.75 -7.10 -3.72
C THR A 655 0.52 -5.95 -2.73
N PHE A 656 1.55 -5.60 -1.95
CA PHE A 656 1.50 -4.44 -1.05
C PHE A 656 1.70 -3.14 -1.84
N HIS A 657 0.62 -2.41 -2.06
CA HIS A 657 0.64 -1.09 -2.73
C HIS A 657 1.01 0.07 -1.75
N HIS A 658 2.06 -0.09 -0.96
CA HIS A 658 2.61 0.94 -0.05
C HIS A 658 4.10 0.71 0.20
N ASN A 659 4.80 1.76 0.61
CA ASN A 659 6.26 1.81 0.67
C ASN A 659 6.91 1.11 1.88
N GLU A 660 6.16 0.66 2.90
CA GLU A 660 6.71 0.07 4.14
C GLU A 660 7.69 -1.09 3.91
N ARG A 661 7.49 -1.93 2.88
CA ARG A 661 8.46 -2.99 2.55
C ARG A 661 9.77 -2.44 1.97
N LEU A 662 9.70 -1.33 1.23
CA LEU A 662 10.89 -0.63 0.71
C LEU A 662 11.57 0.17 1.82
N GLU A 663 10.81 0.76 2.76
CA GLU A 663 11.32 1.40 3.98
C GLU A 663 12.18 0.41 4.78
N PHE A 664 11.63 -0.77 5.08
CA PHE A 664 12.33 -1.87 5.75
C PHE A 664 13.67 -2.26 5.07
N LEU A 665 13.71 -2.23 3.74
CA LEU A 665 14.95 -2.46 2.97
C LEU A 665 15.90 -1.25 3.02
N GLY A 666 15.33 -0.05 2.93
CA GLY A 666 16.02 1.25 2.93
C GLY A 666 16.75 1.55 4.23
N ASP A 667 16.10 1.30 5.37
CA ASP A 667 16.66 1.31 6.73
C ASP A 667 18.04 0.64 6.77
N ALA A 668 18.08 -0.65 6.41
CA ALA A 668 19.30 -1.44 6.42
C ALA A 668 20.37 -0.98 5.39
N ILE A 669 19.95 -0.34 4.29
CA ILE A 669 20.89 0.24 3.30
C ILE A 669 21.53 1.52 3.85
N VAL A 670 20.74 2.40 4.44
CA VAL A 670 21.22 3.66 5.04
C VAL A 670 22.13 3.36 6.23
N GLU A 671 21.77 2.37 7.07
CA GLU A 671 22.66 1.87 8.12
C GLU A 671 23.97 1.29 7.55
N LEU A 672 23.95 0.41 6.55
CA LEU A 672 25.19 -0.15 6.01
C LEU A 672 26.11 0.93 5.41
N ILE A 673 25.56 1.84 4.61
CA ILE A 673 26.36 2.91 3.97
C ILE A 673 27.01 3.78 5.05
N THR A 674 26.24 4.24 6.03
CA THR A 674 26.78 5.09 7.11
C THR A 674 27.80 4.35 7.98
N THR A 675 27.53 3.10 8.36
CA THR A 675 28.47 2.22 9.07
C THR A 675 29.77 2.01 8.30
N GLN A 676 29.71 1.68 7.00
CA GLN A 676 30.88 1.47 6.14
C GLN A 676 31.74 2.74 6.06
N HIS A 677 31.12 3.91 5.84
CA HIS A 677 31.86 5.16 5.73
C HIS A 677 32.49 5.59 7.05
N LEU A 678 31.80 5.44 8.19
CA LEU A 678 32.39 5.68 9.51
C LEU A 678 33.53 4.71 9.82
N TYR A 679 33.42 3.45 9.43
CA TYR A 679 34.46 2.44 9.61
C TYR A 679 35.74 2.75 8.81
N LEU A 680 35.61 3.20 7.55
CA LEU A 680 36.76 3.51 6.70
C LEU A 680 37.37 4.88 7.01
N THR A 681 36.58 5.94 7.13
CA THR A 681 37.09 7.32 7.29
C THR A 681 37.62 7.62 8.70
N CYS A 682 37.14 6.91 9.73
CA CYS A 682 37.55 7.12 11.12
C CYS A 682 38.29 5.90 11.72
N PRO A 683 39.48 5.52 11.22
CA PRO A 683 40.18 4.29 11.61
C PRO A 683 40.58 4.22 13.09
N THR A 684 40.78 5.37 13.73
CA THR A 684 41.13 5.49 15.16
C THR A 684 39.91 5.49 16.09
N LEU A 685 38.69 5.60 15.55
CA LEU A 685 37.46 5.71 16.34
C LEU A 685 36.96 4.34 16.77
N LYS A 686 36.63 4.22 18.06
CA LYS A 686 36.07 2.99 18.66
C LYS A 686 34.61 2.82 18.30
N GLU A 687 34.14 1.57 18.37
CA GLU A 687 32.76 1.11 18.21
C GLU A 687 31.72 2.10 18.76
N GLY A 688 31.69 2.37 20.07
CA GLY A 688 30.69 3.27 20.68
C GLY A 688 30.68 4.71 20.12
N GLY A 689 31.82 5.20 19.63
CA GLY A 689 31.90 6.48 18.93
C GLY A 689 31.26 6.42 17.54
N MET A 690 31.57 5.36 16.78
CA MET A 690 30.96 5.11 15.47
C MET A 690 29.44 4.88 15.59
N ALA A 691 28.99 4.12 16.59
CA ALA A 691 27.57 3.91 16.88
C ALA A 691 26.84 5.22 17.21
N THR A 692 27.46 6.12 17.99
CA THR A 692 26.89 7.44 18.29
C THR A 692 26.72 8.28 17.01
N PHE A 693 27.72 8.31 16.12
CA PHE A 693 27.60 8.99 14.84
C PHE A 693 26.57 8.33 13.90
N ARG A 694 26.52 6.99 13.82
CA ARG A 694 25.53 6.25 13.03
C ARG A 694 24.12 6.67 13.45
N THR A 695 23.80 6.53 14.74
CA THR A 695 22.48 6.90 15.30
C THR A 695 22.14 8.36 15.02
N ALA A 696 23.09 9.29 15.11
CA ALA A 696 22.85 10.70 14.80
C ALA A 696 22.55 10.96 13.30
N ILE A 697 23.18 10.21 12.39
CA ILE A 697 22.97 10.33 10.94
C ILE A 697 21.65 9.66 10.52
N VAL A 698 21.34 8.48 11.04
CA VAL A 698 20.14 7.69 10.65
C VAL A 698 18.87 8.06 11.43
N GLN A 699 18.95 8.96 12.41
CA GLN A 699 17.77 9.43 13.14
C GLN A 699 16.72 10.03 12.18
N ASN A 700 15.44 9.66 12.32
CA ASN A 700 14.35 10.15 11.46
C ASN A 700 14.30 11.69 11.35
N LYS A 701 14.73 12.43 12.39
CA LYS A 701 14.84 13.90 12.34
C LYS A 701 15.86 14.37 11.30
N ASN A 702 17.00 13.69 11.18
CA ASN A 702 18.01 14.00 10.17
C ASN A 702 17.55 13.52 8.78
N LEU A 703 17.01 12.29 8.68
CA LEU A 703 16.49 11.77 7.42
C LEU A 703 15.35 12.63 6.85
N ALA A 704 14.48 13.18 7.71
CA ALA A 704 13.46 14.15 7.30
C ALA A 704 14.07 15.44 6.71
N ASN A 705 15.22 15.91 7.20
CA ASN A 705 15.93 17.06 6.61
C ASN A 705 16.54 16.69 5.24
N LEU A 706 17.10 15.49 5.08
CA LEU A 706 17.61 15.00 3.79
C LEU A 706 16.47 14.82 2.76
N ALA A 707 15.30 14.36 3.21
CA ALA A 707 14.06 14.32 2.44
C ALA A 707 13.56 15.72 2.06
N GLU A 708 13.73 16.71 2.95
CA GLU A 708 13.40 18.12 2.70
C GLU A 708 14.31 18.72 1.62
N GLU A 709 15.61 18.42 1.61
CA GLU A 709 16.56 18.81 0.57
C GLU A 709 16.27 18.19 -0.82
N LEU A 710 15.75 16.96 -0.87
CA LEU A 710 15.23 16.32 -2.09
C LEU A 710 13.83 16.80 -2.50
N TRP A 711 13.19 17.69 -1.73
CA TRP A 711 11.81 18.15 -1.91
C TRP A 711 10.76 17.01 -1.90
N LEU A 712 11.01 15.90 -1.19
CA LEU A 712 10.11 14.72 -1.21
C LEU A 712 8.66 15.05 -0.79
N HIS A 713 8.46 16.06 0.06
CA HIS A 713 7.15 16.54 0.47
C HIS A 713 6.26 17.00 -0.70
N ASP A 714 6.83 17.45 -1.82
CA ASP A 714 6.07 17.84 -3.01
C ASP A 714 5.66 16.64 -3.89
N PHE A 715 6.42 15.54 -3.84
CA PHE A 715 6.24 14.34 -4.68
C PHE A 715 5.49 13.19 -3.98
N MET A 716 5.51 13.14 -2.64
CA MET A 716 4.87 12.09 -1.84
C MET A 716 3.36 11.99 -2.07
N LEU A 717 2.87 10.76 -2.26
CA LEU A 717 1.45 10.44 -2.40
C LEU A 717 0.78 10.33 -1.01
N TYR A 718 0.91 11.40 -0.22
CA TYR A 718 0.46 11.47 1.17
C TYR A 718 -0.95 12.04 1.30
N ALA A 719 -1.84 11.34 2.02
CA ALA A 719 -3.20 11.81 2.23
C ALA A 719 -3.33 12.64 3.52
N HIS A 720 -3.53 13.96 3.38
CA HIS A 720 -4.06 14.87 4.43
C HIS A 720 -5.48 14.45 4.92
N GLY A 721 -5.57 13.40 5.73
CA GLY A 721 -6.74 13.10 6.54
C GLY A 721 -6.91 14.11 7.69
N PRO A 722 -8.05 14.14 8.39
CA PRO A 722 -8.26 15.05 9.53
C PRO A 722 -7.11 14.99 10.54
N ASP A 723 -6.66 13.77 10.86
CA ASP A 723 -5.62 13.53 11.86
C ASP A 723 -4.19 13.43 11.26
N LEU A 724 -4.04 13.66 9.95
CA LEU A 724 -2.81 13.50 9.17
C LEU A 724 -2.36 14.83 8.53
N CYS A 725 -2.51 15.95 9.26
CA CYS A 725 -2.15 17.30 8.81
C CYS A 725 -1.09 17.97 9.71
N ASN A 726 -0.49 17.25 10.66
CA ASN A 726 0.48 17.83 11.60
C ASN A 726 1.90 17.78 11.01
N GLN A 727 2.73 18.79 11.31
CA GLN A 727 4.11 18.85 10.81
C GLN A 727 4.99 17.69 11.29
N SER A 728 4.74 17.17 12.50
CA SER A 728 5.41 15.96 13.02
C SER A 728 5.20 14.77 12.10
N ASP A 729 3.93 14.53 11.74
CA ASP A 729 3.51 13.31 11.06
C ASP A 729 3.97 13.33 9.60
N ILE A 730 3.97 14.52 8.98
CA ILE A 730 4.56 14.76 7.66
C ILE A 730 6.08 14.52 7.70
N ARG A 731 6.80 15.03 8.70
CA ARG A 731 8.26 14.79 8.82
C ARG A 731 8.61 13.33 9.06
N HIS A 732 7.83 12.60 9.85
CA HIS A 732 7.99 11.15 9.96
C HIS A 732 7.76 10.47 8.61
N ALA A 733 6.64 10.74 7.92
CA ALA A 733 6.38 10.18 6.61
C ALA A 733 7.46 10.52 5.56
N MET A 734 8.10 11.69 5.65
CA MET A 734 9.23 12.08 4.79
C MET A 734 10.49 11.24 5.05
N ALA A 735 10.83 10.97 6.31
CA ALA A 735 11.96 10.10 6.67
C ALA A 735 11.75 8.67 6.12
N ASN A 736 10.60 8.09 6.42
CA ASN A 736 10.18 6.77 5.92
C ASN A 736 10.20 6.70 4.39
N THR A 737 9.76 7.77 3.70
CA THR A 737 9.82 7.86 2.23
C THR A 737 11.25 7.95 1.71
N PHE A 738 12.15 8.64 2.42
CA PHE A 738 13.57 8.71 2.05
C PHE A 738 14.25 7.34 2.16
N GLU A 739 13.98 6.59 3.21
CA GLU A 739 14.42 5.19 3.36
C GLU A 739 13.86 4.34 2.23
N ALA A 740 12.54 4.36 2.00
CA ALA A 740 11.90 3.63 0.90
C ALA A 740 12.47 3.99 -0.48
N LEU A 741 12.86 5.25 -0.69
CA LEU A 741 13.52 5.70 -1.91
C LEU A 741 14.93 5.10 -2.05
N MET A 742 15.72 5.06 -0.97
CA MET A 742 17.03 4.36 -0.97
C MET A 742 16.87 2.85 -1.21
N GLY A 743 15.81 2.24 -0.67
CA GLY A 743 15.42 0.84 -0.95
C GLY A 743 15.12 0.61 -2.43
N ALA A 744 14.34 1.50 -3.05
CA ALA A 744 14.00 1.41 -4.47
C ALA A 744 15.22 1.61 -5.40
N ILE A 745 16.10 2.58 -5.09
CA ILE A 745 17.32 2.82 -5.87
C ILE A 745 18.27 1.62 -5.77
N HIS A 746 18.41 1.00 -4.59
CA HIS A 746 19.24 -0.19 -4.42
C HIS A 746 18.73 -1.37 -5.27
N LEU A 747 17.42 -1.55 -5.40
CA LEU A 747 16.84 -2.58 -6.27
C LEU A 747 17.00 -2.27 -7.77
N ASP A 748 16.87 -1.01 -8.18
CA ASP A 748 16.92 -0.61 -9.59
C ASP A 748 18.36 -0.43 -10.13
N GLY A 749 19.28 0.07 -9.28
CA GLY A 749 20.64 0.48 -9.65
C GLY A 749 21.76 0.07 -8.69
N GLY A 750 21.45 -0.53 -7.54
CA GLY A 750 22.45 -0.97 -6.55
C GLY A 750 22.94 0.12 -5.59
N THR A 751 23.62 -0.33 -4.54
CA THR A 751 23.99 0.46 -3.33
C THR A 751 24.85 1.70 -3.60
N GLU A 752 25.65 1.69 -4.67
CA GLU A 752 26.56 2.79 -5.03
C GLU A 752 25.79 4.09 -5.35
N HIS A 753 24.65 3.98 -6.03
CA HIS A 753 23.80 5.14 -6.32
C HIS A 753 23.20 5.75 -5.04
N CYS A 754 22.80 4.91 -4.08
CA CYS A 754 22.33 5.35 -2.77
C CYS A 754 23.44 6.09 -2.00
N LYS A 755 24.67 5.55 -1.98
CA LYS A 755 25.85 6.20 -1.38
C LYS A 755 26.06 7.60 -1.96
N ASN A 756 26.06 7.72 -3.29
CA ASN A 756 26.36 8.97 -3.98
C ASN A 756 25.28 10.04 -3.72
N ILE A 757 24.01 9.64 -3.58
CA ILE A 757 22.91 10.55 -3.20
C ILE A 757 23.04 10.98 -1.73
N ILE A 758 23.24 10.03 -0.81
CA ILE A 758 23.41 10.32 0.62
C ILE A 758 24.61 11.25 0.87
N GLY A 759 25.74 10.99 0.21
CA GLY A 759 26.95 11.83 0.30
C GLY A 759 26.71 13.27 -0.14
N ARG A 760 26.15 13.47 -1.34
CA ARG A 760 25.82 14.80 -1.88
C ARG A 760 24.86 15.58 -0.99
N LEU A 761 23.92 14.91 -0.31
CA LEU A 761 22.97 15.56 0.59
C LEU A 761 23.60 15.90 1.95
N LEU A 762 24.32 14.96 2.58
CA LEU A 762 24.99 15.18 3.87
C LEU A 762 26.09 16.25 3.78
N PHE A 763 26.87 16.26 2.69
CA PHE A 763 28.07 17.10 2.56
C PHE A 763 27.93 18.20 1.51
N LYS A 764 26.70 18.58 1.13
CA LYS A 764 26.35 19.65 0.18
C LYS A 764 27.17 20.94 0.36
N ASN A 765 27.45 21.33 1.62
CA ASN A 765 28.17 22.55 1.99
C ASN A 765 29.65 22.30 2.39
N SER A 766 30.16 21.08 2.25
CA SER A 766 31.54 20.70 2.62
C SER A 766 32.17 19.80 1.54
N PRO A 767 32.78 20.38 0.48
CA PRO A 767 33.33 19.61 -0.63
C PRO A 767 34.48 18.67 -0.18
N GLN A 768 35.25 19.05 0.84
CA GLN A 768 36.31 18.22 1.41
C GLN A 768 35.75 16.93 2.07
N CYS A 769 34.61 17.04 2.76
CA CYS A 769 33.95 15.87 3.33
C CYS A 769 33.30 15.00 2.25
N LEU A 770 32.76 15.62 1.18
CA LEU A 770 32.20 14.90 0.04
C LEU A 770 33.28 14.11 -0.71
N GLU A 771 34.44 14.70 -0.98
CA GLU A 771 35.57 14.01 -1.63
C GLU A 771 36.03 12.77 -0.83
N MET A 772 36.14 12.91 0.50
CA MET A 772 36.49 11.80 1.40
C MET A 772 35.37 10.76 1.58
N TRP A 773 34.11 11.14 1.34
CA TRP A 773 32.99 10.20 1.28
C TRP A 773 32.95 9.44 -0.05
N ASP A 774 33.15 10.12 -1.17
CA ASP A 774 33.13 9.52 -2.49
C ASP A 774 34.32 8.57 -2.69
N SER A 775 35.50 8.93 -2.20
CA SER A 775 36.71 8.10 -2.20
C SER A 775 37.19 7.78 -0.78
N PRO A 776 36.51 6.88 -0.04
CA PRO A 776 36.93 6.52 1.32
C PRO A 776 38.27 5.78 1.28
N PRO A 777 39.14 5.95 2.30
CA PRO A 777 40.45 5.30 2.32
C PRO A 777 40.32 3.77 2.44
N ILE A 778 41.25 3.05 1.83
CA ILE A 778 41.35 1.59 1.93
C ILE A 778 41.77 1.21 3.36
N HIS A 779 41.24 0.11 3.90
CA HIS A 779 41.63 -0.40 5.21
C HIS A 779 43.16 -0.60 5.31
N SER A 780 43.76 -0.13 6.41
CA SER A 780 45.22 -0.04 6.62
C SER A 780 45.97 -1.36 6.35
N LEU A 781 45.44 -2.49 6.82
CA LEU A 781 46.04 -3.82 6.59
C LEU A 781 46.09 -4.18 5.08
N LEU A 782 45.08 -3.78 4.30
CA LEU A 782 45.04 -3.99 2.84
C LEU A 782 45.93 -2.98 2.11
N GLN A 783 46.05 -1.76 2.62
CA GLN A 783 46.97 -0.74 2.08
C GLN A 783 48.44 -1.16 2.21
N GLN A 784 48.81 -1.83 3.32
CA GLN A 784 50.18 -2.35 3.52
C GLN A 784 50.54 -3.48 2.55
N TYR A 785 49.57 -4.32 2.17
CA TYR A 785 49.78 -5.44 1.25
C TYR A 785 48.67 -5.55 0.19
N PRO A 786 48.64 -4.67 -0.84
CA PRO A 786 47.53 -4.61 -1.80
C PRO A 786 47.32 -5.88 -2.65
N LYS A 787 48.36 -6.72 -2.79
CA LYS A 787 48.30 -8.02 -3.47
C LYS A 787 47.96 -9.19 -2.53
N GLY A 788 47.65 -8.91 -1.27
CA GLY A 788 47.45 -9.90 -0.21
C GLY A 788 48.71 -10.18 0.61
N ASP A 789 48.50 -10.67 1.83
CA ASP A 789 49.54 -10.82 2.86
C ASP A 789 49.92 -12.28 3.15
N ARG A 790 49.43 -13.23 2.34
CA ARG A 790 49.57 -14.69 2.53
C ARG A 790 51.01 -15.18 2.76
N HIS A 791 52.00 -14.50 2.20
CA HIS A 791 53.43 -14.78 2.39
C HIS A 791 53.92 -14.58 3.84
N LEU A 792 53.15 -13.86 4.68
CA LEU A 792 53.45 -13.71 6.11
C LEU A 792 53.15 -14.97 6.91
N ALA A 793 52.34 -15.90 6.39
CA ALA A 793 52.00 -17.14 7.09
C ALA A 793 53.23 -18.04 7.31
N GLU A 794 54.16 -18.07 6.36
CA GLU A 794 55.46 -18.76 6.48
C GLU A 794 56.30 -18.29 7.69
N LYS A 795 56.08 -17.04 8.14
CA LYS A 795 56.82 -16.41 9.24
C LYS A 795 56.04 -16.38 10.56
N HIS A 796 54.72 -16.62 10.52
CA HIS A 796 53.82 -16.50 11.66
C HIS A 796 52.94 -17.75 11.79
N PRO A 797 53.28 -18.70 12.70
CA PRO A 797 52.56 -19.97 12.84
C PRO A 797 51.04 -19.82 13.07
N TYR A 798 50.60 -18.72 13.68
CA TYR A 798 49.17 -18.42 13.86
C TYR A 798 48.45 -18.09 12.54
N LEU A 799 49.10 -17.37 11.62
CA LEU A 799 48.51 -17.10 10.29
C LEU A 799 48.47 -18.38 9.44
N GLU A 800 49.44 -19.29 9.59
CA GLU A 800 49.39 -20.62 8.96
C GLU A 800 48.22 -21.46 9.52
N HIS A 801 47.97 -21.37 10.83
CA HIS A 801 46.82 -22.02 11.47
C HIS A 801 45.47 -21.52 10.91
N LEU A 802 45.34 -20.22 10.61
CA LEU A 802 44.12 -19.65 10.02
C LEU A 802 43.80 -20.16 8.60
N LYS A 803 44.78 -20.67 7.84
CA LYS A 803 44.49 -21.33 6.55
C LYS A 803 43.57 -22.55 6.72
N LYS A 804 43.67 -23.26 7.86
CA LYS A 804 42.75 -24.37 8.19
C LYS A 804 41.31 -23.89 8.38
N PHE A 805 41.12 -22.64 8.83
CA PHE A 805 39.79 -22.04 8.88
C PHE A 805 39.27 -21.71 7.48
N GLU A 806 40.12 -21.14 6.59
CA GLU A 806 39.77 -20.92 5.18
C GLU A 806 39.32 -22.21 4.48
N GLU A 807 40.05 -23.31 4.69
CA GLU A 807 39.70 -24.64 4.20
C GLU A 807 38.36 -25.13 4.78
N HIS A 808 38.12 -24.92 6.08
CA HIS A 808 36.90 -25.34 6.75
C HIS A 808 35.64 -24.61 6.26
N ILE A 809 35.74 -23.29 6.01
CA ILE A 809 34.62 -22.49 5.47
C ILE A 809 34.54 -22.52 3.93
N GLY A 810 35.52 -23.13 3.25
CA GLY A 810 35.63 -23.17 1.79
C GLY A 810 36.00 -21.84 1.11
N MET A 811 36.42 -20.82 1.85
CA MET A 811 36.64 -19.46 1.33
C MET A 811 38.01 -18.90 1.71
N THR A 812 38.73 -18.44 0.70
CA THR A 812 40.07 -17.84 0.82
C THR A 812 40.01 -16.33 1.04
N PHE A 813 40.76 -15.78 1.99
CA PHE A 813 40.98 -14.35 2.17
C PHE A 813 42.21 -13.87 1.37
N LYS A 814 42.19 -12.61 0.92
CA LYS A 814 43.36 -11.90 0.40
C LYS A 814 44.27 -11.46 1.55
N SER A 815 43.69 -11.00 2.66
CA SER A 815 44.40 -10.68 3.90
C SER A 815 44.06 -11.64 5.05
N LEU A 816 45.01 -12.52 5.36
CA LEU A 816 45.02 -13.34 6.57
C LEU A 816 45.13 -12.48 7.83
N ARG A 817 45.72 -11.28 7.78
CA ARG A 817 45.76 -10.36 8.94
C ARG A 817 44.39 -9.76 9.23
N LEU A 818 43.57 -9.52 8.21
CA LEU A 818 42.19 -9.08 8.40
C LEU A 818 41.33 -10.20 9.01
N LEU A 819 41.53 -11.45 8.58
CA LEU A 819 40.93 -12.63 9.23
C LEU A 819 41.44 -12.80 10.68
N ALA A 820 42.74 -12.65 10.94
CA ALA A 820 43.31 -12.69 12.28
C ALA A 820 42.72 -11.64 13.22
N LYS A 821 42.31 -10.47 12.68
CA LYS A 821 41.68 -9.40 13.44
C LYS A 821 40.31 -9.78 13.99
N VAL A 822 39.55 -10.66 13.31
CA VAL A 822 38.28 -11.25 13.80
C VAL A 822 38.50 -11.95 15.14
N PHE A 823 39.59 -12.72 15.24
CA PHE A 823 39.90 -13.55 16.40
C PHE A 823 40.70 -12.79 17.48
N CYS A 824 41.01 -11.51 17.27
CA CYS A 824 41.75 -10.66 18.21
C CYS A 824 40.82 -10.03 19.25
N ARG A 825 40.75 -10.65 20.45
CA ARG A 825 40.01 -10.12 21.61
C ARG A 825 40.60 -8.78 22.11
N ALA A 826 39.77 -7.98 22.79
CA ALA A 826 40.19 -6.70 23.40
C ALA A 826 41.35 -6.81 24.40
N SER A 827 41.58 -8.01 24.98
CA SER A 827 42.75 -8.31 25.83
C SER A 827 44.08 -8.27 25.07
N ASN A 828 44.07 -8.49 23.74
CA ASN A 828 45.26 -8.57 22.89
C ASN A 828 45.29 -7.49 21.78
N LYS A 829 44.56 -6.38 21.98
CA LYS A 829 44.40 -5.28 21.00
C LYS A 829 45.72 -4.58 20.58
N HIS A 830 46.83 -4.82 21.27
CA HIS A 830 48.14 -4.25 20.98
C HIS A 830 49.12 -5.37 20.59
N ASN A 831 48.97 -5.89 19.38
CA ASN A 831 49.86 -6.90 18.81
C ASN A 831 50.38 -6.44 17.43
N SER A 832 51.45 -7.07 16.94
CA SER A 832 52.11 -6.70 15.68
C SER A 832 51.42 -7.23 14.42
N LEU A 833 50.47 -8.16 14.56
CA LEU A 833 49.76 -8.79 13.44
C LEU A 833 48.49 -8.01 13.08
N THR A 834 47.71 -7.58 14.06
CA THR A 834 46.39 -6.92 13.87
C THR A 834 46.35 -5.55 14.53
N GLU A 835 45.88 -4.57 13.78
CA GLU A 835 45.75 -3.19 14.27
C GLU A 835 44.46 -3.06 15.10
N GLY A 836 44.55 -3.36 16.40
CA GLY A 836 43.40 -3.39 17.31
C GLY A 836 42.59 -4.68 17.25
N ASP A 837 41.53 -4.72 18.05
CA ASP A 837 40.63 -5.85 18.26
C ASP A 837 39.48 -5.95 17.23
N TYR A 838 38.60 -6.93 17.40
CA TYR A 838 37.48 -7.22 16.50
C TYR A 838 36.30 -6.24 16.59
N GLN A 839 36.19 -5.38 17.62
CA GLN A 839 34.96 -4.61 17.90
C GLN A 839 34.52 -3.68 16.75
N ARG A 840 35.48 -3.14 15.98
CA ARG A 840 35.17 -2.33 14.79
C ARG A 840 34.63 -3.18 13.64
N LEU A 841 35.02 -4.46 13.55
CA LEU A 841 34.50 -5.41 12.57
C LEU A 841 33.13 -5.97 12.98
N GLU A 842 32.89 -6.21 14.27
CA GLU A 842 31.57 -6.52 14.86
C GLU A 842 30.53 -5.47 14.40
N PHE A 843 30.81 -4.20 14.69
CA PHE A 843 29.96 -3.07 14.29
C PHE A 843 29.65 -3.00 12.78
N LEU A 844 30.63 -3.32 11.93
CA LEU A 844 30.45 -3.36 10.48
C LEU A 844 29.67 -4.59 10.02
N GLY A 845 29.96 -5.74 10.63
CA GLY A 845 29.36 -7.02 10.34
C GLY A 845 27.88 -7.11 10.70
N ASP A 846 27.48 -6.47 11.81
CA ASP A 846 26.09 -6.26 12.19
C ASP A 846 25.29 -5.62 11.04
N SER A 847 25.68 -4.42 10.59
CA SER A 847 24.97 -3.75 9.48
C SER A 847 25.00 -4.53 8.16
N VAL A 848 26.10 -5.26 7.86
CA VAL A 848 26.16 -6.14 6.67
C VAL A 848 25.19 -7.32 6.80
N LEU A 849 25.13 -7.94 7.97
CA LEU A 849 24.24 -9.07 8.28
C LEU A 849 22.78 -8.63 8.22
N GLN A 850 22.45 -7.50 8.84
CA GLN A 850 21.12 -6.92 8.80
C GLN A 850 20.66 -6.63 7.36
N LEU A 851 21.49 -6.02 6.52
CA LEU A 851 21.15 -5.79 5.11
C LEU A 851 20.93 -7.09 4.35
N ALA A 852 21.85 -8.05 4.42
CA ALA A 852 21.76 -9.28 3.64
C ALA A 852 20.55 -10.15 4.05
N VAL A 853 20.19 -10.18 5.34
CA VAL A 853 18.97 -10.84 5.82
C VAL A 853 17.72 -10.08 5.37
N THR A 854 17.71 -8.75 5.51
CA THR A 854 16.60 -7.87 5.07
C THR A 854 16.32 -8.01 3.57
N GLU A 855 17.36 -7.95 2.73
CA GLU A 855 17.29 -8.12 1.27
C GLU A 855 16.76 -9.52 0.91
N PHE A 856 17.24 -10.58 1.57
CA PHE A 856 16.74 -11.94 1.36
C PHE A 856 15.26 -12.08 1.72
N LEU A 857 14.84 -11.58 2.89
CA LEU A 857 13.44 -11.64 3.35
C LEU A 857 12.52 -10.82 2.43
N TYR A 858 12.96 -9.64 1.99
CA TYR A 858 12.21 -8.79 1.07
C TYR A 858 11.94 -9.49 -0.28
N LEU A 859 12.96 -10.13 -0.86
CA LEU A 859 12.86 -10.78 -2.16
C LEU A 859 12.11 -12.12 -2.11
N ASN A 860 12.33 -12.94 -1.07
CA ASN A 860 11.78 -14.30 -1.00
C ASN A 860 10.40 -14.37 -0.34
N LEU A 861 9.95 -13.33 0.38
CA LEU A 861 8.64 -13.26 1.04
C LEU A 861 7.81 -12.04 0.57
N PRO A 862 7.42 -11.97 -0.72
CA PRO A 862 6.69 -10.83 -1.29
C PRO A 862 5.31 -10.59 -0.64
N THR A 863 4.70 -11.64 -0.07
CA THR A 863 3.38 -11.61 0.58
C THR A 863 3.42 -11.30 2.09
N TYR A 864 4.58 -10.90 2.62
CA TYR A 864 4.75 -10.53 4.03
C TYR A 864 4.89 -9.01 4.18
N ASP A 865 4.13 -8.45 5.13
CA ASP A 865 4.19 -7.05 5.58
C ASP A 865 5.46 -6.77 6.40
N GLU A 866 5.87 -5.48 6.47
CA GLU A 866 7.04 -5.00 7.24
C GLU A 866 7.09 -5.65 8.62
N GLY A 867 6.01 -5.57 9.40
CA GLY A 867 5.99 -6.04 10.78
C GLY A 867 6.28 -7.54 10.93
N ARG A 868 6.01 -8.36 9.91
CA ARG A 868 6.41 -9.79 9.88
C ARG A 868 7.86 -9.96 9.43
N LEU A 869 8.30 -9.19 8.44
CA LEU A 869 9.69 -9.21 7.96
C LEU A 869 10.65 -8.78 9.10
N SER A 870 10.32 -7.72 9.83
CA SER A 870 11.04 -7.25 11.02
C SER A 870 11.05 -8.27 12.17
N GLN A 871 9.94 -8.98 12.41
CA GLN A 871 9.89 -10.09 13.39
C GLN A 871 10.80 -11.26 12.99
N LEU A 872 10.78 -11.66 11.71
CA LEU A 872 11.66 -12.71 11.18
C LEU A 872 13.13 -12.29 11.22
N ARG A 873 13.46 -11.04 10.84
CA ARG A 873 14.80 -10.43 10.96
C ARG A 873 15.32 -10.55 12.40
N THR A 874 14.51 -10.13 13.39
CA THR A 874 14.87 -10.18 14.81
C THR A 874 15.06 -11.60 15.35
N CYS A 875 14.39 -12.62 14.79
CA CYS A 875 14.61 -14.02 15.20
C CYS A 875 15.89 -14.60 14.59
N LEU A 876 16.11 -14.36 13.29
CA LEU A 876 17.30 -14.82 12.56
C LEU A 876 18.58 -14.15 13.07
N VAL A 877 18.56 -12.82 13.18
CA VAL A 877 19.67 -11.99 13.66
C VAL A 877 19.48 -11.80 15.16
N SER A 878 19.94 -12.80 15.93
CA SER A 878 19.96 -12.73 17.39
C SER A 878 21.17 -13.45 17.96
N ASN A 879 21.66 -12.96 19.10
CA ASN A 879 22.85 -13.51 19.77
C ASN A 879 22.76 -15.03 20.00
N LYS A 880 21.54 -15.58 20.17
CA LYS A 880 21.32 -17.03 20.29
C LYS A 880 21.63 -17.74 18.97
N THR A 881 21.02 -17.30 17.86
CA THR A 881 21.22 -17.89 16.53
C THR A 881 22.68 -17.76 16.08
N GLN A 882 23.27 -16.59 16.30
CA GLN A 882 24.68 -16.31 15.98
C GLN A 882 25.64 -17.13 16.85
N ALA A 883 25.38 -17.31 18.14
CA ALA A 883 26.20 -18.16 19.00
C ALA A 883 26.16 -19.64 18.57
N CYS A 884 25.01 -20.15 18.10
CA CYS A 884 24.94 -21.48 17.49
C CYS A 884 25.82 -21.54 16.23
N ILE A 885 25.70 -20.58 15.31
CA ILE A 885 26.55 -20.52 14.10
C ILE A 885 28.05 -20.43 14.45
N SER A 886 28.41 -19.73 15.53
CA SER A 886 29.80 -19.69 16.04
C SER A 886 30.29 -21.04 16.58
N GLU A 887 29.40 -21.89 17.10
CA GLU A 887 29.70 -23.24 17.58
C GLU A 887 29.78 -24.21 16.40
N ASP A 888 28.84 -24.12 15.46
CA ASP A 888 28.81 -24.90 14.21
C ASP A 888 30.08 -24.70 13.35
N LEU A 889 30.59 -23.46 13.30
CA LEU A 889 31.86 -23.09 12.64
C LEU A 889 33.10 -23.24 13.53
N ASN A 890 32.92 -23.68 14.79
CA ASN A 890 33.96 -23.83 15.81
C ASN A 890 34.91 -22.61 15.95
N LEU A 891 34.37 -21.38 15.87
CA LEU A 891 35.18 -20.14 15.85
C LEU A 891 36.07 -19.96 17.09
N SER A 892 35.68 -20.58 18.22
CA SER A 892 36.45 -20.55 19.47
C SER A 892 37.84 -21.20 19.34
N TYR A 893 38.00 -22.17 18.45
CA TYR A 893 39.28 -22.85 18.22
C TYR A 893 40.34 -21.94 17.57
N PHE A 894 39.91 -20.94 16.79
CA PHE A 894 40.78 -20.05 16.02
C PHE A 894 41.13 -18.73 16.74
N LEU A 895 40.67 -18.56 17.99
CA LEU A 895 40.97 -17.37 18.82
C LEU A 895 42.46 -17.03 18.85
N MET A 896 42.79 -15.74 18.79
CA MET A 896 44.18 -15.31 18.91
C MET A 896 44.66 -15.45 20.38
N PRO A 897 45.75 -16.19 20.64
CA PRO A 897 46.32 -16.26 21.98
C PRO A 897 46.96 -14.93 22.37
N THR A 898 46.75 -14.52 23.62
CA THR A 898 47.27 -13.27 24.22
C THR A 898 48.77 -13.39 24.53
N TYR A 899 49.24 -14.62 24.76
CA TYR A 899 50.65 -14.96 24.97
C TYR A 899 50.92 -16.36 24.37
N PRO A 900 52.16 -16.70 23.95
CA PRO A 900 52.43 -17.89 23.14
C PRO A 900 52.05 -19.25 23.75
N THR A 901 51.75 -19.30 25.05
CA THR A 901 51.38 -20.50 25.79
C THR A 901 49.92 -20.48 26.29
N GLU A 902 49.08 -19.55 25.82
CA GLU A 902 47.64 -19.56 26.16
C GLU A 902 46.95 -20.72 25.42
N ASP A 903 46.44 -21.69 26.17
CA ASP A 903 45.59 -22.75 25.61
C ASP A 903 44.19 -22.19 25.31
N VAL A 904 43.98 -21.82 24.05
CA VAL A 904 42.73 -21.22 23.58
C VAL A 904 41.51 -22.15 23.72
N SER A 905 41.72 -23.46 23.81
CA SER A 905 40.62 -24.43 24.01
C SER A 905 39.95 -24.32 25.38
N GLN A 906 40.64 -23.73 26.36
CA GLN A 906 40.11 -23.51 27.71
C GLN A 906 39.29 -22.20 27.83
N ILE A 907 39.31 -21.35 26.79
CA ILE A 907 38.60 -20.06 26.78
C ILE A 907 37.09 -20.30 26.56
N LYS A 908 36.31 -20.24 27.64
CA LYS A 908 34.85 -20.30 27.57
C LYS A 908 34.24 -18.94 27.21
N LEU A 909 34.03 -18.71 25.91
CA LEU A 909 33.32 -17.53 25.41
C LEU A 909 31.84 -17.52 25.86
N LYS A 910 31.34 -16.33 26.19
CA LYS A 910 29.91 -16.06 26.43
C LYS A 910 29.12 -16.06 25.12
N MET A 911 27.80 -16.19 25.22
CA MET A 911 26.89 -16.12 24.06
C MET A 911 27.07 -14.82 23.24
N LYS A 912 27.22 -13.64 23.89
CA LYS A 912 27.49 -12.39 23.17
C LYS A 912 28.82 -12.46 22.42
N GLU A 913 29.92 -12.78 23.11
CA GLU A 913 31.27 -12.89 22.52
C GLU A 913 31.33 -13.86 21.33
N LYS A 914 30.52 -14.94 21.32
CA LYS A 914 30.35 -15.84 20.17
C LYS A 914 29.61 -15.19 19.00
N ALA A 915 28.55 -14.44 19.27
CA ALA A 915 27.83 -13.68 18.24
C ALA A 915 28.71 -12.58 17.63
N ASP A 916 29.42 -11.83 18.48
CA ASP A 916 30.36 -10.77 18.09
C ASP A 916 31.44 -11.28 17.11
N LEU A 917 31.92 -12.52 17.30
CA LEU A 917 32.88 -13.16 16.38
C LEU A 917 32.27 -13.48 15.00
N VAL A 918 30.99 -13.88 14.94
CA VAL A 918 30.29 -14.14 13.66
C VAL A 918 30.06 -12.83 12.91
N GLU A 919 29.67 -11.77 13.61
CA GLU A 919 29.55 -10.44 13.04
C GLU A 919 30.92 -9.94 12.56
N ALA A 920 31.96 -10.00 13.41
CA ALA A 920 33.31 -9.60 13.02
C ALA A 920 33.85 -10.39 11.81
N LEU A 921 33.52 -11.68 11.69
CA LEU A 921 33.84 -12.48 10.50
C LEU A 921 33.14 -11.94 9.26
N ILE A 922 31.83 -11.67 9.33
CA ILE A 922 31.06 -11.08 8.22
C ILE A 922 31.61 -9.70 7.83
N GLY A 923 32.01 -8.87 8.81
CA GLY A 923 32.66 -7.59 8.58
C GLY A 923 34.02 -7.71 7.89
N ALA A 924 34.85 -8.69 8.27
CA ALA A 924 36.12 -8.98 7.61
C ALA A 924 35.91 -9.49 6.17
N MET A 925 34.92 -10.37 5.96
CA MET A 925 34.53 -10.86 4.63
C MET A 925 34.09 -9.71 3.71
N PHE A 926 33.29 -8.78 4.23
CA PHE A 926 32.81 -7.62 3.48
C PHE A 926 33.96 -6.72 3.01
N ILE A 927 34.96 -6.48 3.85
CA ILE A 927 36.13 -5.65 3.51
C ILE A 927 37.10 -6.37 2.55
N ASP A 928 37.28 -7.70 2.65
CA ASP A 928 38.21 -8.47 1.79
C ASP A 928 37.62 -8.84 0.42
N ARG A 929 36.35 -9.26 0.41
CA ARG A 929 35.65 -9.89 -0.72
C ARG A 929 34.38 -9.16 -1.20
N GLY A 930 33.83 -8.23 -0.42
CA GLY A 930 32.62 -7.49 -0.77
C GLY A 930 31.31 -8.20 -0.42
N LEU A 931 30.20 -7.51 -0.66
CA LEU A 931 28.86 -7.89 -0.17
C LEU A 931 28.35 -9.24 -0.72
N ASP A 932 28.73 -9.62 -1.94
CA ASP A 932 28.25 -10.86 -2.56
C ASP A 932 28.81 -12.12 -1.87
N ALA A 933 30.04 -12.09 -1.37
CA ALA A 933 30.58 -13.19 -0.56
C ALA A 933 29.79 -13.32 0.77
N CYS A 934 29.47 -12.19 1.41
CA CYS A 934 28.63 -12.17 2.61
C CYS A 934 27.23 -12.72 2.34
N ARG A 935 26.60 -12.39 1.20
CA ARG A 935 25.28 -12.94 0.82
C ARG A 935 25.29 -14.47 0.75
N VAL A 936 26.29 -15.08 0.11
CA VAL A 936 26.35 -16.54 -0.02
C VAL A 936 26.55 -17.20 1.34
N PHE A 937 27.46 -16.67 2.16
CA PHE A 937 27.70 -17.14 3.53
C PHE A 937 26.44 -17.05 4.41
N ILE A 938 25.78 -15.88 4.40
CA ILE A 938 24.56 -15.65 5.18
C ILE A 938 23.41 -16.54 4.69
N ARG A 939 23.30 -16.76 3.37
CA ARG A 939 22.31 -17.68 2.81
C ARG A 939 22.52 -19.12 3.29
N ALA A 940 23.76 -19.62 3.28
CA ALA A 940 24.07 -20.97 3.75
C ALA A 940 23.81 -21.12 5.26
N MET A 941 24.29 -20.16 6.07
CA MET A 941 24.28 -20.27 7.54
C MET A 941 22.94 -19.85 8.20
N TYR A 942 22.24 -18.84 7.69
CA TYR A 942 21.00 -18.35 8.32
C TYR A 942 19.73 -18.90 7.67
N MET A 943 19.68 -19.03 6.33
CA MET A 943 18.41 -19.32 5.64
C MET A 943 18.02 -20.81 5.70
N SER A 944 18.99 -21.70 5.94
CA SER A 944 18.74 -23.08 6.37
C SER A 944 17.89 -23.15 7.65
N ARG A 945 18.12 -22.23 8.60
CA ARG A 945 17.41 -22.13 9.89
C ARG A 945 16.06 -21.40 9.79
N LEU A 946 15.78 -20.68 8.70
CA LEU A 946 14.51 -19.95 8.51
C LEU A 946 13.27 -20.87 8.54
N LYS A 947 13.37 -22.09 7.97
CA LYS A 947 12.28 -23.08 7.98
C LYS A 947 11.82 -23.45 9.38
N TYR A 948 12.75 -23.54 10.34
CA TYR A 948 12.46 -23.81 11.75
C TYR A 948 11.61 -22.68 12.36
N PHE A 949 12.04 -21.42 12.23
CA PHE A 949 11.31 -20.26 12.78
C PHE A 949 9.90 -20.11 12.18
N ILE A 950 9.71 -20.44 10.91
CA ILE A 950 8.38 -20.42 10.25
C ILE A 950 7.48 -21.56 10.77
N THR A 951 8.03 -22.76 10.98
CA THR A 951 7.26 -23.96 11.32
C THR A 951 6.84 -23.99 12.80
N ASP A 952 7.75 -23.65 13.72
CA ASP A 952 7.48 -23.71 15.16
C ASP A 952 6.57 -22.58 15.67
N GLY A 953 6.40 -21.49 14.92
CA GLY A 953 5.49 -20.39 15.27
C GLY A 953 5.82 -19.66 16.58
N ASN A 954 6.99 -19.91 17.16
CA ASN A 954 7.48 -19.36 18.43
C ASN A 954 8.29 -18.05 18.30
N TRP A 955 8.20 -17.38 17.14
CA TRP A 955 8.69 -16.01 16.87
C TRP A 955 8.16 -14.90 17.80
N LYS A 956 7.15 -15.15 18.64
CA LYS A 956 6.59 -14.14 19.56
C LYS A 956 7.19 -14.28 20.95
N ASP A 957 7.94 -13.25 21.33
CA ASP A 957 8.45 -13.04 22.67
C ASP A 957 7.39 -13.25 23.77
N SER A 958 7.74 -13.98 24.84
CA SER A 958 6.75 -14.47 25.82
C SER A 958 6.08 -13.34 26.60
N LYS A 959 6.81 -12.26 26.89
CA LYS A 959 6.32 -11.03 27.51
C LYS A 959 5.34 -10.29 26.60
N THR A 960 5.66 -10.12 25.32
CA THR A 960 4.74 -9.52 24.33
C THR A 960 3.51 -10.40 24.11
N ASN A 961 3.67 -11.73 24.08
CA ASN A 961 2.54 -12.67 23.98
C ASN A 961 1.64 -12.59 25.22
N LEU A 962 2.20 -12.52 26.43
CA LEU A 962 1.44 -12.30 27.67
C LEU A 962 0.74 -10.93 27.68
N GLN A 963 1.38 -9.85 27.23
CA GLN A 963 0.74 -8.54 27.09
C GLN A 963 -0.45 -8.59 26.12
N GLN A 964 -0.30 -9.21 24.95
CA GLN A 964 -1.39 -9.43 24.00
C GLN A 964 -2.50 -10.29 24.60
N PHE A 965 -2.16 -11.34 25.36
CA PHE A 965 -3.11 -12.20 26.07
C PHE A 965 -3.89 -11.44 27.17
N CYS A 966 -3.21 -10.68 28.02
CA CYS A 966 -3.83 -9.86 29.06
C CYS A 966 -4.72 -8.77 28.45
N LEU A 967 -4.24 -8.04 27.44
CA LEU A 967 -5.04 -7.03 26.73
C LEU A 967 -6.22 -7.63 25.98
N ALA A 968 -6.12 -8.85 25.46
CA ALA A 968 -7.24 -9.56 24.84
C ALA A 968 -8.32 -9.90 25.88
N ASN A 969 -7.91 -10.47 27.02
CA ASN A 969 -8.81 -11.03 28.03
C ASN A 969 -9.26 -10.03 29.13
N ASP A 970 -8.70 -8.82 29.24
CA ASP A 970 -9.18 -7.84 30.23
C ASP A 970 -10.52 -7.21 29.83
N PHE A 971 -11.52 -7.40 30.69
CA PHE A 971 -12.90 -6.97 30.51
C PHE A 971 -13.14 -5.49 30.86
N ASN A 972 -12.58 -4.99 31.97
CA ASN A 972 -12.94 -3.67 32.51
C ASN A 972 -12.36 -2.48 31.71
N ALA A 973 -11.25 -2.68 31.01
CA ALA A 973 -10.59 -1.64 30.21
C ALA A 973 -11.43 -1.13 29.03
N LYS A 974 -12.26 -1.98 28.42
CA LYS A 974 -12.83 -1.72 27.09
C LYS A 974 -14.18 -0.96 27.13
N GLY A 975 -14.79 -0.81 28.30
CA GLY A 975 -16.12 -0.21 28.47
C GLY A 975 -16.15 1.28 28.86
N LYS A 976 -15.10 1.84 29.47
CA LYS A 976 -15.12 3.20 30.06
C LYS A 976 -13.86 4.04 29.83
N GLY A 977 -13.21 3.93 28.67
CA GLY A 977 -12.10 4.83 28.27
C GLY A 977 -10.81 4.74 29.09
N SER A 978 -10.77 3.87 30.10
CA SER A 978 -9.58 3.51 30.87
C SER A 978 -8.57 2.79 29.99
N SER A 979 -7.30 3.19 30.05
CA SER A 979 -6.19 2.44 29.46
C SER A 979 -6.17 1.00 29.99
N GLY A 980 -5.95 0.03 29.10
CA GLY A 980 -5.87 -1.38 29.47
C GLY A 980 -4.80 -1.64 30.52
N LEU A 981 -5.14 -2.44 31.53
CA LEU A 981 -4.16 -2.88 32.51
C LEU A 981 -3.15 -3.78 31.79
N LEU A 982 -1.88 -3.42 31.86
CA LEU A 982 -0.78 -4.24 31.38
C LEU A 982 -0.25 -5.09 32.54
N PRO A 983 0.23 -6.33 32.28
CA PRO A 983 0.96 -7.09 33.27
C PRO A 983 2.25 -6.33 33.63
N TYR A 984 2.46 -6.11 34.93
CA TYR A 984 3.64 -5.43 35.44
C TYR A 984 4.59 -6.42 36.12
N TYR A 985 5.89 -6.13 36.12
CA TYR A 985 6.92 -7.01 36.63
C TYR A 985 7.53 -6.40 37.90
N LYS A 986 7.78 -7.23 38.91
CA LYS A 986 8.51 -6.84 40.14
C LYS A 986 9.60 -7.87 40.41
N ALA A 987 10.84 -7.41 40.51
CA ALA A 987 11.94 -8.22 41.05
C ALA A 987 11.66 -8.48 42.54
N ILE A 988 11.44 -9.74 42.92
CA ILE A 988 11.14 -10.12 44.32
C ILE A 988 12.42 -10.25 45.12
N ARG A 989 13.40 -10.98 44.59
CA ARG A 989 14.67 -11.26 45.27
C ARG A 989 15.76 -11.59 44.26
N GLN A 990 17.00 -11.39 44.69
CA GLN A 990 18.17 -11.93 44.01
C GLN A 990 18.66 -13.15 44.80
N VAL A 991 19.03 -14.21 44.10
CA VAL A 991 19.54 -15.46 44.70
C VAL A 991 20.89 -15.74 44.08
N LYS A 992 21.93 -15.92 44.91
CA LYS A 992 23.26 -16.30 44.44
C LYS A 992 23.40 -17.82 44.50
N GLU A 993 23.46 -18.46 43.35
CA GLU A 993 23.63 -19.92 43.18
C GLU A 993 24.79 -20.16 42.21
N ASN A 994 25.61 -21.19 42.45
CA ASN A 994 26.78 -21.53 41.60
C ASN A 994 27.67 -20.31 41.24
N ASN A 995 27.84 -19.41 42.22
CA ASN A 995 28.54 -18.12 42.14
C ASN A 995 27.99 -17.10 41.12
N ARG A 996 26.82 -17.36 40.51
CA ARG A 996 26.08 -16.45 39.61
C ARG A 996 24.90 -15.82 40.33
N LEU A 997 24.56 -14.59 39.94
CA LEU A 997 23.39 -13.87 40.47
C LEU A 997 22.17 -14.21 39.62
N HIS A 998 21.12 -14.77 40.24
CA HIS A 998 19.85 -15.02 39.59
C HIS A 998 18.79 -14.05 40.12
N HIS A 999 18.20 -13.28 39.21
CA HIS A 999 17.06 -12.41 39.49
C HIS A 999 15.79 -13.25 39.47
N VAL A 1000 15.02 -13.21 40.57
CA VAL A 1000 13.69 -13.81 40.65
C VAL A 1000 12.66 -12.71 40.45
N VAL A 1001 12.01 -12.72 39.29
CA VAL A 1001 11.02 -11.72 38.89
C VAL A 1001 9.64 -12.36 38.88
N ALA A 1002 8.66 -11.67 39.46
CA ALA A 1002 7.27 -12.04 39.38
C ALA A 1002 6.51 -11.10 38.46
N VAL A 1003 5.60 -11.67 37.68
CA VAL A 1003 4.64 -10.92 36.87
C VAL A 1003 3.30 -10.88 37.59
N TYR A 1004 2.73 -9.68 37.64
CA TYR A 1004 1.48 -9.37 38.31
C TYR A 1004 0.48 -8.80 37.32
N PHE A 1005 -0.79 -9.10 37.53
CA PHE A 1005 -1.90 -8.57 36.76
C PHE A 1005 -3.10 -8.41 37.70
N LYS A 1006 -3.69 -7.20 37.73
CA LYS A 1006 -4.73 -6.82 38.72
C LYS A 1006 -4.31 -7.10 40.18
N GLU A 1007 -3.08 -6.76 40.55
CA GLU A 1007 -2.42 -7.07 41.84
C GLU A 1007 -2.27 -8.57 42.19
N VAL A 1008 -2.77 -9.49 41.36
CA VAL A 1008 -2.54 -10.94 41.52
C VAL A 1008 -1.22 -11.32 40.87
N ARG A 1009 -0.37 -12.08 41.57
CA ARG A 1009 0.84 -12.69 41.00
C ARG A 1009 0.45 -13.84 40.08
N ILE A 1010 0.63 -13.67 38.77
CA ILE A 1010 0.22 -14.65 37.74
C ILE A 1010 1.38 -15.52 37.24
N GLY A 1011 2.64 -15.15 37.51
CA GLY A 1011 3.81 -15.93 37.12
C GLY A 1011 5.06 -15.56 37.90
N LEU A 1012 6.04 -16.45 37.87
CA LEU A 1012 7.34 -16.30 38.53
C LEU A 1012 8.42 -16.87 37.59
N GLY A 1013 9.47 -16.10 37.35
CA GLY A 1013 10.63 -16.48 36.56
C GLY A 1013 11.92 -16.25 37.32
N LYS A 1014 12.94 -17.02 36.97
CA LYS A 1014 14.29 -16.94 37.54
C LYS A 1014 15.29 -17.05 36.40
N ALA A 1015 16.15 -16.05 36.23
CA ALA A 1015 17.22 -16.06 35.25
C ALA A 1015 18.40 -15.20 35.71
N THR A 1016 19.51 -15.22 34.98
CA THR A 1016 20.70 -14.41 35.28
C THR A 1016 20.56 -12.93 34.92
N SER A 1017 19.57 -12.55 34.11
CA SER A 1017 19.22 -11.16 33.82
C SER A 1017 17.76 -10.87 34.23
N ILE A 1018 17.43 -9.58 34.39
CA ILE A 1018 16.04 -9.17 34.65
C ILE A 1018 15.14 -9.44 33.43
N PRO A 1019 15.49 -9.06 32.18
CA PRO A 1019 14.66 -9.36 31.00
C PRO A 1019 14.37 -10.86 30.82
N ASP A 1020 15.37 -11.74 30.97
CA ASP A 1020 15.16 -13.18 30.83
C ASP A 1020 14.27 -13.74 31.96
N ALA A 1021 14.39 -13.19 33.17
CA ALA A 1021 13.54 -13.56 34.29
C ALA A 1021 12.10 -13.07 34.07
N GLU A 1022 11.89 -11.93 33.42
CA GLU A 1022 10.58 -11.48 32.96
C GLU A 1022 10.01 -12.42 31.88
N GLN A 1023 10.83 -12.88 30.92
CA GLN A 1023 10.38 -13.86 29.91
C GLN A 1023 9.96 -15.18 30.54
N ALA A 1024 10.78 -15.74 31.43
CA ALA A 1024 10.46 -16.95 32.17
C ALA A 1024 9.19 -16.78 33.02
N ALA A 1025 9.01 -15.61 33.65
CA ALA A 1025 7.79 -15.28 34.39
C ALA A 1025 6.56 -15.19 33.47
N SER A 1026 6.75 -14.65 32.26
CA SER A 1026 5.69 -14.49 31.26
C SER A 1026 5.23 -15.82 30.68
N LEU A 1027 6.17 -16.69 30.31
CA LEU A 1027 5.91 -18.05 29.87
C LEU A 1027 5.24 -18.87 30.98
N GLY A 1028 5.71 -18.72 32.23
CA GLY A 1028 5.08 -19.30 33.41
C GLY A 1028 3.64 -18.83 33.60
N ALA A 1029 3.35 -17.55 33.35
CA ALA A 1029 2.00 -16.99 33.43
C ALA A 1029 1.08 -17.45 32.29
N LEU A 1030 1.58 -17.58 31.06
CA LEU A 1030 0.83 -18.15 29.95
C LEU A 1030 0.41 -19.60 30.26
N ARG A 1031 1.34 -20.45 30.71
CA ARG A 1031 1.06 -21.81 31.20
C ARG A 1031 0.14 -21.84 32.43
N PHE A 1032 0.20 -20.83 33.28
CA PHE A 1032 -0.70 -20.71 34.43
C PHE A 1032 -2.15 -20.44 33.99
N PHE A 1033 -2.36 -19.68 32.91
CA PHE A 1033 -3.67 -19.44 32.31
C PHE A 1033 -4.23 -20.61 31.47
N GLU A 1034 -3.39 -21.57 31.07
CA GLU A 1034 -3.85 -22.83 30.44
C GLU A 1034 -4.54 -23.78 31.43
N LYS A 1035 -4.34 -23.58 32.75
CA LYS A 1035 -4.99 -24.38 33.79
C LYS A 1035 -6.49 -24.03 33.89
N PRO A 1036 -7.39 -25.03 33.98
CA PRO A 1036 -8.83 -24.79 34.03
C PRO A 1036 -9.22 -23.93 35.25
N GLY A 1037 -10.19 -23.01 35.06
CA GLY A 1037 -10.72 -22.09 36.08
C GLY A 1037 -9.81 -20.91 36.46
N ILE A 1038 -8.48 -21.00 36.28
CA ILE A 1038 -7.55 -19.92 36.69
C ILE A 1038 -7.76 -18.63 35.88
N LYS A 1039 -7.94 -18.78 34.56
CA LYS A 1039 -8.25 -17.67 33.66
C LYS A 1039 -9.56 -16.94 34.04
N GLU A 1040 -10.52 -17.64 34.61
CA GLU A 1040 -11.81 -17.06 35.00
C GLU A 1040 -11.65 -16.23 36.28
N ALA A 1041 -11.04 -16.81 37.31
CA ALA A 1041 -10.86 -16.17 38.62
C ALA A 1041 -10.10 -14.84 38.57
N ILE A 1042 -9.04 -14.75 37.76
CA ILE A 1042 -8.15 -13.58 37.70
C ILE A 1042 -8.76 -12.44 36.86
N PHE A 1043 -9.51 -12.76 35.81
CA PHE A 1043 -10.05 -11.73 34.93
C PHE A 1043 -11.44 -11.22 35.37
N THR A 1044 -12.24 -12.03 36.07
CA THR A 1044 -13.60 -11.65 36.56
C THR A 1044 -13.62 -10.97 37.94
N THR A 1045 -12.55 -11.01 38.72
CA THR A 1045 -12.50 -10.36 40.04
C THR A 1045 -12.48 -8.83 39.92
N CYS A 1046 -13.57 -8.19 40.36
CA CYS A 1046 -13.57 -6.76 40.64
C CYS A 1046 -12.77 -6.48 41.92
N VAL A 1047 -11.76 -5.61 41.83
CA VAL A 1047 -11.01 -5.15 42.99
C VAL A 1047 -11.96 -4.38 43.93
N PRO A 1048 -12.09 -4.75 45.21
CA PRO A 1048 -12.86 -3.97 46.17
C PRO A 1048 -12.22 -2.61 46.35
N THR A 1049 -12.99 -1.53 46.19
CA THR A 1049 -12.55 -0.19 46.62
C THR A 1049 -12.28 -0.20 48.12
N ALA A 1050 -11.10 0.27 48.52
CA ALA A 1050 -10.66 0.24 49.92
C ALA A 1050 -11.69 0.91 50.86
N PRO A 1051 -11.97 0.31 52.04
CA PRO A 1051 -12.92 0.89 52.99
C PRO A 1051 -12.35 2.20 53.56
N SER A 1052 -13.22 3.21 53.64
CA SER A 1052 -12.92 4.51 54.25
C SER A 1052 -12.54 4.37 55.72
N SER A 1053 -11.60 5.22 56.16
CA SER A 1053 -11.10 5.28 57.53
C SER A 1053 -12.17 5.61 58.57
N SER A 1054 -12.63 4.61 59.31
CA SER A 1054 -13.21 4.79 60.64
C SER A 1054 -13.16 3.47 61.41
N TYR A 1055 -12.26 3.38 62.41
CA TYR A 1055 -12.62 3.16 63.83
C TYR A 1055 -11.33 3.09 64.66
N LYS A 1056 -11.34 3.76 65.83
CA LYS A 1056 -10.22 3.77 66.79
C LYS A 1056 -10.27 2.52 67.68
N LYS A 1057 -9.15 1.82 67.82
CA LYS A 1057 -8.37 1.75 69.08
C LYS A 1057 -7.04 1.05 68.86
#